data_AF-A0A6C0C335-F1
#
_entry.id   AF-A0A6C0C335-F1
#
_cell.length_a   1.000
_cell.length_b   1.000
_cell.length_c   1.000
_cell.angle_alpha   90.00
_cell.angle_beta   90.00
_cell.angle_gamma   90.00
#
_symmetry.space_group_name_H-M   'P 1'
#
loop_
_entity.id
_entity.type
_entity.pdbx_description
1 polymer ?
#
loop_
_entity_poly.entity_id
_entity_poly.type
_entity_poly.pdbx_seq_one_letter_code
_entity_poly.pdbx_strand_id
1 'polypeptide(L)'
;MNFLATLSHLRRVNTPINREGKLPKPRQLSASHCGILCPVETPEGQACGLVENLALITHTRMGCNAEYISMALRDADLIRDLRTPMIRLWKVLINGSIEGVCEDGVALATALRSWRRNLVLPPDTSISTLEEEQTVNIDTDAGCIMRPLLIKEKLDDLYSLMQQTSPGQLWNQMLVGGFVELIDKSEENNIKLGVSHVELHPACLLGICAGMIPFLNHNQAPRNIYEAAMTKQAIGVFSSASEYRVDTVVHALHYPQLPLVQTSVHALSVCSDMPSGANVIIAVLTYTGFNQEDSIIVSRDALDRGLFRSSIWKSFKDEEKGIGSDIERFGIVPSSAIGFRKADYSKLREDGLPLLGEEMTNGDVVIGKRMQTTQLGNDKKKRSTLVDHSSILCTAEPMHVADVYLSTNKDGARIVRVRLSASRTPEIGDKFSSHHGQKGVIGIILPGVDMPFTCDGISPDIIINPHALPGRMTVGQLIESLLGKLCCLEGKIGNGTPFNNLRPEQIGEELKRFGFQSRGCELMFNGWTGHPLEAEVCIGAVHYQRLRHCALDKVHARSRGAVQLITRQPVEGRSRGGGLRVGEMERDCMLAHGATSVILDRLFKQSDEFECYICRSCGLIGEHLDDSQVVGMHPRVFCRGCRLEGTAHLARVRLPYSMKLLAQECGGLNIALRFRIEDKGNRTAGL
;
A
#
# COMPACT_ATOMS: atom_id res chain seq x y z
N MET A 1 -1.83 1.98 8.77
CA MET A 1 -3.01 1.67 7.93
C MET A 1 -3.94 0.77 8.71
N ASN A 2 -3.50 -0.44 9.05
CA ASN A 2 -4.11 -1.28 10.08
C ASN A 2 -3.00 -2.09 10.77
N PHE A 3 -3.35 -2.89 11.78
CA PHE A 3 -2.37 -3.67 12.52
C PHE A 3 -1.73 -4.77 11.66
N LEU A 4 -2.53 -5.49 10.86
CA LEU A 4 -2.06 -6.53 9.95
C LEU A 4 -1.01 -6.04 8.94
N ALA A 5 -1.19 -4.85 8.36
CA ALA A 5 -0.24 -4.23 7.45
C ALA A 5 1.12 -3.98 8.11
N THR A 6 1.14 -3.72 9.42
CA THR A 6 2.38 -3.54 10.20
C THR A 6 3.11 -4.87 10.34
N LEU A 7 2.39 -5.95 10.70
CA LEU A 7 2.98 -7.28 10.80
C LEU A 7 3.52 -7.79 9.46
N SER A 8 2.74 -7.61 8.38
CA SER A 8 3.20 -7.93 7.03
C SER A 8 4.46 -7.13 6.66
N HIS A 9 4.51 -5.84 7.00
CA HIS A 9 5.69 -5.01 6.72
C HIS A 9 6.95 -5.51 7.44
N LEU A 10 6.83 -5.98 8.69
CA LEU A 10 7.96 -6.54 9.44
C LEU A 10 8.49 -7.85 8.84
N ARG A 11 7.64 -8.61 8.13
CA ARG A 11 7.98 -9.90 7.51
C ARG A 11 8.35 -9.81 6.03
N ARG A 12 8.46 -8.58 5.51
CA ARG A 12 8.73 -8.33 4.10
C ARG A 12 10.19 -8.56 3.77
N VAL A 13 10.44 -9.30 2.69
CA VAL A 13 11.75 -9.52 2.10
C VAL A 13 11.82 -8.77 0.77
N ASN A 14 12.90 -8.03 0.54
CA ASN A 14 13.10 -7.26 -0.70
C ASN A 14 14.39 -7.70 -1.38
N THR A 15 14.24 -8.25 -2.58
CA THR A 15 15.37 -8.66 -3.41
C THR A 15 16.05 -7.42 -4.01
N PRO A 16 17.37 -7.23 -3.84
CA PRO A 16 18.09 -6.01 -4.26
C PRO A 16 18.39 -6.00 -5.76
N ILE A 17 17.35 -6.19 -6.59
CA ILE A 17 17.44 -6.14 -8.06
C ILE A 17 16.80 -4.84 -8.55
N ASN A 18 17.37 -4.24 -9.61
CA ASN A 18 16.76 -3.07 -10.23
C ASN A 18 15.35 -3.41 -10.74
N ARG A 19 14.35 -2.65 -10.28
CA ARG A 19 12.93 -2.88 -10.57
C ARG A 19 12.57 -2.65 -12.04
N GLU A 20 13.37 -1.87 -12.75
CA GLU A 20 13.21 -1.62 -14.19
C GLU A 20 13.50 -2.87 -15.03
N GLY A 21 14.35 -3.77 -14.52
CA GLY A 21 14.65 -5.04 -15.16
C GLY A 21 13.44 -5.98 -15.17
N LYS A 22 12.96 -6.32 -16.37
CA LYS A 22 11.91 -7.32 -16.59
C LYS A 22 12.48 -8.75 -16.70
N LEU A 23 13.42 -9.11 -15.82
CA LEU A 23 13.94 -10.48 -15.78
C LEU A 23 12.88 -11.41 -15.16
N PRO A 24 12.40 -12.44 -15.88
CA PRO A 24 11.32 -13.28 -15.39
C PRO A 24 11.79 -14.26 -14.30
N LYS A 25 12.98 -14.84 -14.45
CA LYS A 25 13.52 -15.87 -13.55
C LYS A 25 13.50 -15.48 -12.06
N PRO A 26 14.03 -14.32 -11.63
CA PRO A 26 14.02 -13.94 -10.22
C PRO A 26 12.62 -13.58 -9.68
N ARG A 27 11.63 -13.41 -10.56
CA ARG A 27 10.25 -13.02 -10.19
C ARG A 27 9.29 -14.21 -10.16
N GLN A 28 9.63 -15.28 -10.86
CA GLN A 28 8.81 -16.48 -10.90
C GLN A 28 8.90 -17.21 -9.56
N LEU A 29 7.76 -17.74 -9.11
CA LEU A 29 7.72 -18.59 -7.94
C LEU A 29 8.56 -19.85 -8.20
N SER A 30 9.56 -20.07 -7.35
CA SER A 30 10.41 -21.26 -7.38
C SER A 30 9.94 -22.28 -6.34
N ALA A 31 10.18 -23.57 -6.60
CA ALA A 31 9.97 -24.62 -5.59
C ALA A 31 10.83 -24.40 -4.32
N SER A 32 11.96 -23.68 -4.45
CA SER A 32 12.79 -23.27 -3.32
C SER A 32 12.11 -22.27 -2.38
N HIS A 33 11.02 -21.63 -2.78
CA HIS A 33 10.28 -20.70 -1.92
C HIS A 33 9.37 -21.43 -0.93
N CYS A 34 8.98 -22.68 -1.20
CA CYS A 34 8.02 -23.42 -0.41
C CYS A 34 8.43 -23.53 1.07
N GLY A 35 7.58 -23.04 1.97
CA GLY A 35 7.79 -23.10 3.42
C GLY A 35 8.71 -22.02 3.98
N ILE A 36 9.29 -21.16 3.12
CA ILE A 36 10.14 -20.03 3.51
C ILE A 36 9.46 -18.72 3.15
N LEU A 37 8.97 -18.60 1.91
CA LEU A 37 8.27 -17.44 1.41
C LEU A 37 6.82 -17.81 1.09
N CYS A 38 5.92 -16.86 1.32
CA CYS A 38 4.53 -17.01 0.95
C CYS A 38 4.39 -16.99 -0.58
N PRO A 39 3.72 -17.98 -1.21
CA PRO A 39 3.51 -18.00 -2.65
C PRO A 39 2.46 -16.99 -3.16
N VAL A 40 1.74 -16.34 -2.24
CA VAL A 40 0.59 -15.46 -2.53
C VAL A 40 0.91 -13.98 -2.24
N GLU A 41 1.73 -13.71 -1.23
CA GLU A 41 1.88 -12.36 -0.69
C GLU A 41 2.99 -11.57 -1.40
N THR A 42 2.72 -11.15 -2.63
CA THR A 42 3.60 -10.33 -3.48
C THR A 42 2.82 -9.14 -4.06
N PRO A 43 3.42 -7.94 -4.22
CA PRO A 43 2.72 -6.80 -4.79
C PRO A 43 2.56 -6.92 -6.32
N GLU A 44 1.55 -6.24 -6.85
CA GLU A 44 1.38 -6.12 -8.30
C GLU A 44 2.40 -5.18 -8.96
N GLY A 45 2.60 -5.34 -10.27
CA GLY A 45 3.38 -4.42 -11.09
C GLY A 45 4.89 -4.66 -11.01
N GLN A 46 5.67 -3.58 -10.97
CA GLN A 46 7.15 -3.64 -11.11
C GLN A 46 7.85 -4.38 -9.97
N ALA A 47 7.21 -4.50 -8.79
CA ALA A 47 7.79 -5.18 -7.63
C ALA A 47 7.36 -6.65 -7.51
N CYS A 48 6.50 -7.15 -8.41
CA CYS A 48 6.03 -8.54 -8.42
C CYS A 48 7.20 -9.52 -8.48
N GLY A 49 7.23 -10.46 -7.55
CA GLY A 49 8.28 -11.47 -7.42
C GLY A 49 9.59 -10.98 -6.79
N LEU A 50 9.74 -9.66 -6.57
CA LEU A 50 10.94 -9.07 -5.95
C LEU A 50 10.70 -8.70 -4.49
N VAL A 51 9.46 -8.39 -4.15
CA VAL A 51 9.05 -8.09 -2.79
C VAL A 51 8.14 -9.21 -2.33
N GLU A 52 8.68 -10.07 -1.48
CA GLU A 52 7.99 -11.25 -0.96
C GLU A 52 7.76 -11.08 0.54
N ASN A 53 7.03 -12.01 1.15
CA ASN A 53 6.84 -12.06 2.60
C ASN A 53 7.15 -13.46 3.11
N LEU A 54 7.72 -13.53 4.32
CA LEU A 54 8.02 -14.81 4.97
C LEU A 54 6.73 -15.61 5.20
N ALA A 55 6.80 -16.93 5.00
CA ALA A 55 5.76 -17.88 5.42
C ALA A 55 5.55 -17.80 6.94
N LEU A 56 4.41 -18.23 7.46
CA LEU A 56 3.96 -17.97 8.84
C LEU A 56 4.96 -18.46 9.89
N ILE A 57 5.51 -19.65 9.71
CA ILE A 57 6.46 -20.27 10.61
C ILE A 57 7.81 -20.36 9.90
N THR A 58 8.68 -19.39 10.18
CA THR A 58 10.03 -19.32 9.64
C THR A 58 10.98 -18.83 10.73
N HIS A 59 12.19 -19.35 10.76
CA HIS A 59 13.24 -18.92 11.66
C HIS A 59 14.42 -18.38 10.85
N THR A 60 14.97 -17.23 11.24
CA THR A 60 16.18 -16.69 10.63
C THR A 60 17.37 -17.06 11.51
N ARG A 61 18.34 -17.78 10.94
CA ARG A 61 19.57 -18.22 11.62
C ARG A 61 20.32 -17.01 12.18
N MET A 62 20.65 -17.05 13.47
CA MET A 62 21.39 -15.97 14.14
C MET A 62 22.89 -16.08 13.90
N GLY A 63 23.37 -17.29 13.61
CA GLY A 63 24.75 -17.63 13.28
C GLY A 63 25.58 -18.01 14.51
N CYS A 64 26.57 -18.88 14.30
CA CYS A 64 27.52 -19.29 15.34
C CYS A 64 28.95 -19.39 14.79
N ASN A 65 29.95 -19.27 15.67
CA ASN A 65 31.35 -19.33 15.25
C ASN A 65 31.71 -20.74 14.78
N ALA A 66 32.12 -20.83 13.51
CA ALA A 66 32.50 -22.06 12.82
C ALA A 66 33.68 -22.78 13.50
N GLU A 67 34.58 -22.06 14.17
CA GLU A 67 35.74 -22.64 14.83
C GLU A 67 35.35 -23.63 15.92
N TYR A 68 34.30 -23.34 16.71
CA TYR A 68 33.84 -24.27 17.75
C TYR A 68 33.36 -25.59 17.17
N ILE A 69 32.74 -25.55 16.00
CA ILE A 69 32.22 -26.75 15.32
C ILE A 69 33.39 -27.52 14.70
N SER A 70 34.34 -26.84 14.06
CA SER A 70 35.57 -27.47 13.55
C SER A 70 36.36 -28.15 14.69
N MET A 71 36.49 -27.48 15.84
CA MET A 71 37.12 -28.06 17.04
C MET A 71 36.37 -29.29 17.55
N ALA A 72 35.05 -29.20 17.73
CA ALA A 72 34.23 -30.32 18.20
C ALA A 72 34.29 -31.55 17.27
N LEU A 73 34.36 -31.32 15.96
CA LEU A 73 34.51 -32.38 14.96
C LEU A 73 35.87 -33.06 15.02
N ARG A 74 36.95 -32.30 15.25
CA ARG A 74 38.32 -32.82 15.42
C ARG A 74 38.47 -33.58 16.73
N ASP A 75 37.95 -33.04 17.83
CA ASP A 75 38.03 -33.65 19.16
C ASP A 75 37.29 -35.00 19.24
N ALA A 76 36.21 -35.16 18.46
CA ALA A 76 35.48 -36.42 18.33
C ALA A 76 36.05 -37.39 17.27
N ASP A 77 37.18 -37.05 16.65
CA ASP A 77 37.83 -37.82 15.56
C ASP A 77 36.89 -38.15 14.39
N LEU A 78 35.93 -37.26 14.11
CA LEU A 78 34.93 -37.41 13.04
C LEU A 78 35.46 -36.95 11.68
N ILE A 79 36.53 -36.15 11.69
CA ILE A 79 37.14 -35.55 10.49
C ILE A 79 38.65 -35.75 10.54
N ARG A 80 39.22 -36.18 9.40
CA ARG A 80 40.66 -36.32 9.21
C ARG A 80 41.26 -35.14 8.44
N ASP A 81 42.55 -34.90 8.65
CA ASP A 81 43.28 -33.85 7.95
C ASP A 81 43.38 -34.11 6.44
N LEU A 82 43.44 -33.00 5.69
CA LEU A 82 43.50 -32.95 4.22
C LEU A 82 44.73 -33.64 3.59
N ARG A 83 45.72 -34.02 4.39
CA ARG A 83 46.95 -34.70 3.92
C ARG A 83 46.75 -36.19 3.66
N THR A 84 45.59 -36.72 4.03
CA THR A 84 45.19 -38.11 3.77
C THR A 84 44.92 -38.31 2.27
N PRO A 85 45.45 -39.36 1.62
CA PRO A 85 45.23 -39.58 0.18
C PRO A 85 43.73 -39.66 -0.15
N MET A 86 43.24 -38.74 -0.99
CA MET A 86 41.81 -38.50 -1.28
C MET A 86 41.16 -39.54 -2.21
N ILE A 87 41.46 -40.82 -2.05
CA ILE A 87 40.80 -41.87 -2.86
C ILE A 87 39.54 -42.31 -2.13
N ARG A 88 38.37 -41.86 -2.61
CA ARG A 88 37.00 -42.19 -2.13
C ARG A 88 36.59 -41.62 -0.75
N LEU A 89 37.16 -40.50 -0.33
CA LEU A 89 36.75 -39.81 0.91
C LEU A 89 35.79 -38.65 0.60
N TRP A 90 34.82 -38.45 1.49
CA TRP A 90 33.90 -37.31 1.48
C TRP A 90 34.60 -36.05 1.99
N LYS A 91 34.33 -34.90 1.39
CA LYS A 91 34.85 -33.60 1.85
C LYS A 91 33.86 -33.00 2.85
N VAL A 92 34.37 -32.47 3.96
CA VAL A 92 33.55 -31.77 4.94
C VAL A 92 33.82 -30.28 4.86
N LEU A 93 32.76 -29.51 4.58
CA LEU A 93 32.80 -28.07 4.44
C LEU A 93 32.05 -27.41 5.60
N ILE A 94 32.63 -26.36 6.18
CA ILE A 94 31.96 -25.48 7.14
C ILE A 94 31.91 -24.07 6.54
N ASN A 95 30.70 -23.54 6.30
CA ASN A 95 30.48 -22.25 5.62
C ASN A 95 31.28 -22.10 4.31
N GLY A 96 31.40 -23.20 3.55
CA GLY A 96 32.17 -23.26 2.30
C GLY A 96 33.69 -23.44 2.44
N SER A 97 34.26 -23.39 3.65
CA SER A 97 35.67 -23.74 3.93
C SER A 97 35.82 -25.25 4.05
N ILE A 98 36.83 -25.84 3.40
CA ILE A 98 37.11 -27.28 3.54
C ILE A 98 37.91 -27.51 4.82
N GLU A 99 37.29 -28.12 5.82
CA GLU A 99 37.90 -28.34 7.14
C GLU A 99 38.60 -29.71 7.24
N GLY A 100 38.15 -30.69 6.45
CA GLY A 100 38.80 -32.00 6.35
C GLY A 100 38.00 -33.03 5.55
N VAL A 101 38.30 -34.31 5.77
CA VAL A 101 37.71 -35.44 5.03
C VAL A 101 37.17 -36.54 5.94
N CYS A 102 36.15 -37.26 5.47
CA CYS A 102 35.52 -38.39 6.17
C CYS A 102 35.37 -39.60 5.23
N GLU A 103 35.27 -40.81 5.77
CA GLU A 103 35.03 -42.03 4.97
C GLU A 103 33.56 -42.15 4.53
N ASP A 104 32.61 -41.88 5.44
CA ASP A 104 31.18 -41.96 5.17
C ASP A 104 30.48 -40.66 5.59
N GLY A 105 30.17 -39.83 4.59
CA GLY A 105 29.48 -38.56 4.81
C GLY A 105 28.03 -38.70 5.29
N VAL A 106 27.34 -39.80 4.97
CA VAL A 106 25.94 -40.02 5.38
C VAL A 106 25.89 -40.40 6.86
N ALA A 107 26.80 -41.27 7.30
CA ALA A 107 26.96 -41.60 8.71
C ALA A 107 27.34 -40.36 9.53
N LEU A 108 28.29 -39.55 9.03
CA LEU A 108 28.69 -38.29 9.66
C LEU A 108 27.51 -37.32 9.80
N ALA A 109 26.76 -37.09 8.72
CA ALA A 109 25.60 -36.18 8.76
C ALA A 109 24.53 -36.67 9.75
N THR A 110 24.32 -37.98 9.85
CA THR A 110 23.39 -38.57 10.83
C THR A 110 23.86 -38.35 12.26
N ALA A 111 25.15 -38.53 12.53
CA ALA A 111 25.75 -38.24 13.82
C ALA A 111 25.62 -36.76 14.19
N LEU A 112 25.89 -35.84 13.25
CA LEU A 112 25.77 -34.40 13.50
C LEU A 112 24.32 -33.97 13.71
N ARG A 113 23.35 -34.55 12.98
CA ARG A 113 21.92 -34.32 13.25
C ARG A 113 21.54 -34.80 14.65
N SER A 114 22.12 -35.91 15.13
CA SER A 114 21.91 -36.35 16.51
C SER A 114 22.50 -35.37 17.54
N TRP A 115 23.67 -34.79 17.25
CA TRP A 115 24.27 -33.76 18.09
C TRP A 115 23.40 -32.49 18.14
N ARG A 116 22.83 -32.08 17.00
CA ARG A 116 21.86 -30.98 16.93
C ARG A 116 20.60 -31.28 17.74
N ARG A 117 20.04 -32.48 17.64
CA ARG A 117 18.85 -32.91 18.42
C ARG A 117 19.11 -32.90 19.93
N ASN A 118 20.34 -33.16 20.35
CA ASN A 118 20.76 -33.14 21.74
C ASN A 118 21.31 -31.77 22.20
N LEU A 119 21.20 -30.73 21.35
CA LEU A 119 21.68 -29.37 21.60
C LEU A 119 23.20 -29.26 21.86
N VAL A 120 23.99 -30.23 21.39
CA VAL A 120 25.46 -30.13 21.35
C VAL A 120 25.88 -29.13 20.26
N LEU A 121 25.16 -29.16 19.13
CA LEU A 121 25.23 -28.13 18.11
C LEU A 121 24.03 -27.18 18.26
N PRO A 122 24.18 -25.91 17.89
CA PRO A 122 23.04 -25.00 17.80
C PRO A 122 21.91 -25.59 16.95
N PRO A 123 20.64 -25.43 17.36
CA PRO A 123 19.49 -26.02 16.67
C PRO A 123 19.28 -25.43 15.26
N ASP A 124 19.88 -24.29 14.97
CA ASP A 124 19.83 -23.59 13.69
C ASP A 124 21.01 -23.93 12.75
N THR A 125 21.93 -24.82 13.15
CA THR A 125 23.00 -25.34 12.26
C THR A 125 22.40 -26.26 11.20
N SER A 126 22.64 -25.98 9.91
CA SER A 126 22.21 -26.87 8.82
C SER A 126 23.28 -27.88 8.47
N ILE A 127 22.82 -29.09 8.14
CA ILE A 127 23.67 -30.21 7.77
C ILE A 127 23.10 -30.83 6.50
N SER A 128 23.78 -30.60 5.37
CA SER A 128 23.38 -31.14 4.07
C SER A 128 24.47 -32.03 3.47
N THR A 129 24.05 -33.02 2.68
CA THR A 129 24.91 -33.99 2.03
C THR A 129 24.64 -34.00 0.53
N LEU A 130 25.67 -33.83 -0.29
CA LEU A 130 25.58 -33.96 -1.75
C LEU A 130 26.28 -35.26 -2.14
N GLU A 131 25.49 -36.31 -2.40
CA GLU A 131 26.00 -37.64 -2.75
C GLU A 131 26.79 -37.64 -4.06
N GLU A 132 26.36 -36.85 -5.04
CA GLU A 132 27.03 -36.76 -6.36
C GLU A 132 28.45 -36.17 -6.26
N GLU A 133 28.64 -35.20 -5.35
CA GLU A 133 29.93 -34.53 -5.15
C GLU A 133 30.75 -35.14 -4.00
N GLN A 134 30.16 -36.07 -3.25
CA GLN A 134 30.70 -36.63 -2.02
C GLN A 134 31.09 -35.54 -1.02
N THR A 135 30.18 -34.61 -0.75
CA THR A 135 30.40 -33.49 0.18
C THR A 135 29.38 -33.44 1.30
N VAL A 136 29.84 -33.08 2.49
CA VAL A 136 29.02 -32.76 3.67
C VAL A 136 29.19 -31.27 3.94
N ASN A 137 28.12 -30.50 3.82
CA ASN A 137 28.12 -29.06 4.08
C ASN A 137 27.46 -28.78 5.44
N ILE A 138 28.17 -28.02 6.27
CA ILE A 138 27.72 -27.56 7.58
C ILE A 138 27.65 -26.04 7.53
N ASP A 139 26.44 -25.49 7.57
CA ASP A 139 26.22 -24.05 7.45
C ASP A 139 25.76 -23.46 8.78
N THR A 140 26.50 -22.44 9.23
CA THR A 140 26.37 -21.78 10.54
C THR A 140 26.38 -20.26 10.44
N ASP A 141 26.41 -19.73 9.22
CA ASP A 141 26.39 -18.32 8.89
C ASP A 141 25.05 -17.65 9.22
N ALA A 142 25.04 -16.38 9.62
CA ALA A 142 23.78 -15.70 9.96
C ALA A 142 22.97 -15.35 8.70
N GLY A 143 21.63 -15.37 8.82
CA GLY A 143 20.72 -14.84 7.80
C GLY A 143 20.02 -15.87 6.92
N CYS A 144 20.40 -17.16 7.00
CA CYS A 144 19.65 -18.23 6.35
C CYS A 144 18.24 -18.35 6.94
N ILE A 145 17.22 -18.52 6.10
CA ILE A 145 15.84 -18.70 6.54
C ILE A 145 15.51 -20.19 6.53
N MET A 146 15.00 -20.66 7.66
CA MET A 146 14.72 -22.06 7.92
C MET A 146 13.25 -22.26 8.25
N ARG A 147 12.78 -23.47 7.95
CA ARG A 147 11.43 -23.94 8.21
C ARG A 147 11.47 -25.00 9.31
N PRO A 148 10.72 -24.83 10.39
CA PRO A 148 10.58 -25.88 11.39
C PRO A 148 9.74 -27.05 10.85
N LEU A 149 10.23 -28.28 11.03
CA LEU A 149 9.53 -29.52 10.68
C LEU A 149 9.49 -30.48 11.87
N LEU A 150 8.46 -31.32 11.93
CA LEU A 150 8.34 -32.36 12.96
C LEU A 150 9.04 -33.64 12.53
N ILE A 151 9.77 -34.28 13.43
CA ILE A 151 10.38 -35.58 13.19
C ILE A 151 9.29 -36.66 13.30
N LYS A 152 9.11 -37.46 12.25
CA LYS A 152 8.01 -38.44 12.18
C LYS A 152 8.10 -39.49 13.29
N GLU A 153 9.30 -39.96 13.60
CA GLU A 153 9.55 -41.01 14.59
C GLU A 153 9.10 -40.64 16.00
N LYS A 154 9.01 -39.35 16.32
CA LYS A 154 8.64 -38.84 17.65
C LYS A 154 7.22 -38.28 17.73
N LEU A 155 6.39 -38.49 16.71
CA LEU A 155 5.03 -37.96 16.69
C LEU A 155 4.15 -38.56 17.79
N ASP A 156 4.29 -39.85 18.09
CA ASP A 156 3.49 -40.51 19.12
C ASP A 156 3.82 -39.95 20.53
N ASP A 157 5.10 -39.75 20.80
CA ASP A 157 5.59 -39.14 22.03
C ASP A 157 5.19 -37.67 22.17
N LEU A 158 5.07 -36.95 21.04
CA LEU A 158 4.67 -35.54 21.02
C LEU A 158 3.26 -35.34 21.57
N TYR A 159 2.32 -36.25 21.27
CA TYR A 159 0.96 -36.16 21.82
C TYR A 159 0.95 -36.29 23.34
N SER A 160 1.80 -37.15 23.89
CA SER A 160 1.96 -37.30 25.33
C SER A 160 2.53 -36.03 25.97
N LEU A 161 3.56 -35.43 25.33
CA LEU A 161 4.14 -34.16 25.77
C LEU A 161 3.12 -33.01 25.75
N MET A 162 2.30 -32.93 24.70
CA MET A 162 1.26 -31.90 24.57
C MET A 162 0.22 -31.95 25.69
N GLN A 163 -0.04 -33.13 26.26
CA GLN A 163 -0.97 -33.29 27.39
C GLN A 163 -0.33 -32.90 28.74
N GLN A 164 0.99 -33.07 28.87
CA GLN A 164 1.71 -32.83 30.13
C GLN A 164 2.21 -31.39 30.26
N THR A 165 2.42 -30.71 29.14
CA THR A 165 3.12 -29.42 29.09
C THR A 165 2.17 -28.28 28.76
N SER A 166 2.34 -27.16 29.47
CA SER A 166 1.61 -25.92 29.15
C SER A 166 2.01 -25.35 27.76
N PRO A 167 1.08 -24.73 27.01
CA PRO A 167 1.38 -24.22 25.66
C PRO A 167 2.57 -23.27 25.58
N GLY A 168 2.81 -22.46 26.62
CA GLY A 168 3.90 -21.47 26.66
C GLY A 168 5.30 -22.08 26.76
N GLN A 169 5.43 -23.32 27.25
CA GLN A 169 6.71 -24.04 27.35
C GLN A 169 6.88 -25.11 26.29
N LEU A 170 5.79 -25.48 25.61
CA LEU A 170 5.75 -26.59 24.66
C LEU A 170 6.79 -26.44 23.55
N TRP A 171 6.90 -25.25 22.93
CA TRP A 171 7.88 -25.03 21.85
C TRP A 171 9.32 -25.28 22.30
N ASN A 172 9.70 -24.76 23.46
CA ASN A 172 11.06 -24.95 23.99
C ASN A 172 11.31 -26.41 24.37
N GLN A 173 10.32 -27.09 24.94
CA GLN A 173 10.44 -28.52 25.25
C GLN A 173 10.46 -29.38 23.98
N MET A 174 9.75 -29.00 22.91
CA MET A 174 9.82 -29.66 21.62
C MET A 174 11.20 -29.51 20.98
N LEU A 175 11.84 -28.35 21.12
CA LEU A 175 13.22 -28.14 20.67
C LEU A 175 14.22 -28.94 21.50
N VAL A 176 14.15 -28.86 22.84
CA VAL A 176 15.05 -29.59 23.76
C VAL A 176 14.88 -31.10 23.65
N GLY A 177 13.65 -31.57 23.50
CA GLY A 177 13.34 -32.99 23.28
C GLY A 177 13.65 -33.47 21.86
N GLY A 178 14.11 -32.58 20.97
CA GLY A 178 14.42 -32.87 19.58
C GLY A 178 13.23 -33.46 18.82
N PHE A 179 12.03 -32.90 19.01
CA PHE A 179 10.81 -33.21 18.27
C PHE A 179 10.67 -32.36 16.99
N VAL A 180 11.27 -31.17 17.01
CA VAL A 180 11.28 -30.20 15.91
C VAL A 180 12.70 -30.00 15.43
N GLU A 181 12.89 -29.96 14.11
CA GLU A 181 14.14 -29.54 13.49
C GLU A 181 13.94 -28.29 12.64
N LEU A 182 14.91 -27.37 12.69
CA LEU A 182 14.96 -26.21 11.82
C LEU A 182 15.71 -26.60 10.56
N ILE A 183 15.00 -26.69 9.44
CA ILE A 183 15.52 -27.18 8.16
C ILE A 183 15.68 -26.01 7.20
N ASP A 184 16.87 -25.86 6.63
CA ASP A 184 17.08 -24.93 5.51
C ASP A 184 16.85 -25.61 4.15
N LYS A 185 16.94 -24.84 3.07
CA LYS A 185 16.66 -25.36 1.73
C LYS A 185 17.72 -26.35 1.23
N SER A 186 18.96 -26.25 1.70
CA SER A 186 20.03 -27.17 1.33
C SER A 186 19.78 -28.55 1.96
N GLU A 187 19.46 -28.58 3.25
CA GLU A 187 19.15 -29.79 4.00
C GLU A 187 17.79 -30.41 3.59
N GLU A 188 16.83 -29.60 3.14
CA GLU A 188 15.54 -30.08 2.62
C GLU A 188 15.72 -31.09 1.47
N ASN A 189 16.78 -30.96 0.66
CA ASN A 189 17.08 -31.90 -0.43
C ASN A 189 17.41 -33.32 0.08
N ASN A 190 17.85 -33.47 1.34
CA ASN A 190 18.14 -34.76 1.94
C ASN A 190 16.94 -35.35 2.70
N ILE A 191 15.84 -34.61 2.79
CA ILE A 191 14.67 -34.96 3.59
C ILE A 191 13.53 -35.41 2.69
N LYS A 192 12.81 -36.44 3.13
CA LYS A 192 11.58 -36.90 2.48
C LYS A 192 10.39 -36.60 3.39
N LEU A 193 9.60 -35.59 3.02
CA LEU A 193 8.37 -35.24 3.72
C LEU A 193 7.38 -36.42 3.70
N GLY A 194 6.77 -36.72 4.84
CA GLY A 194 5.92 -37.88 5.07
C GLY A 194 6.67 -39.15 5.48
N VAL A 195 8.00 -39.20 5.32
CA VAL A 195 8.84 -40.34 5.70
C VAL A 195 9.72 -40.00 6.90
N SER A 196 10.64 -39.03 6.76
CA SER A 196 11.50 -38.62 7.88
C SER A 196 10.90 -37.47 8.68
N HIS A 197 10.30 -36.50 7.99
CA HIS A 197 9.72 -35.31 8.60
C HIS A 197 8.28 -35.10 8.16
N VAL A 198 7.50 -34.38 8.96
CA VAL A 198 6.09 -34.05 8.69
C VAL A 198 5.89 -32.56 8.91
N GLU A 199 4.99 -31.97 8.13
CA GLU A 199 4.60 -30.58 8.27
C GLU A 199 3.78 -30.35 9.54
N LEU A 200 3.98 -29.22 10.23
CA LEU A 200 3.11 -28.85 11.35
C LEU A 200 1.65 -28.68 10.90
N HIS A 201 1.44 -27.85 9.87
CA HIS A 201 0.15 -27.69 9.22
C HIS A 201 0.35 -27.04 7.83
N PRO A 202 -0.37 -27.46 6.76
CA PRO A 202 -0.21 -26.88 5.43
C PRO A 202 -0.43 -25.36 5.34
N ALA A 203 -1.32 -24.81 6.19
CA ALA A 203 -1.53 -23.36 6.25
C ALA A 203 -0.29 -22.56 6.69
N CYS A 204 0.69 -23.19 7.36
CA CYS A 204 1.94 -22.53 7.77
C CYS A 204 2.81 -22.10 6.58
N LEU A 205 2.57 -22.65 5.39
CA LEU A 205 3.19 -22.26 4.11
C LEU A 205 2.79 -20.85 3.65
N LEU A 206 1.66 -20.34 4.14
CA LEU A 206 1.14 -19.05 3.76
C LEU A 206 1.81 -17.94 4.56
N GLY A 207 1.76 -16.71 4.07
CA GLY A 207 2.16 -15.50 4.79
C GLY A 207 1.04 -15.06 5.72
N ILE A 208 1.29 -14.00 6.50
CA ILE A 208 0.31 -13.55 7.48
C ILE A 208 -0.96 -13.02 6.82
N CYS A 209 -0.88 -12.27 5.71
CA CYS A 209 -2.07 -11.77 5.04
C CYS A 209 -2.83 -12.88 4.32
N ALA A 210 -2.11 -13.76 3.61
CA ALA A 210 -2.71 -14.90 2.92
C ALA A 210 -3.38 -15.88 3.89
N GLY A 211 -2.78 -16.09 5.07
CA GLY A 211 -3.35 -16.94 6.11
C GLY A 211 -4.66 -16.43 6.71
N MET A 212 -5.01 -15.15 6.53
CA MET A 212 -6.30 -14.59 6.97
C MET A 212 -7.45 -14.88 5.99
N ILE A 213 -7.15 -15.32 4.77
CA ILE A 213 -8.15 -15.54 3.72
C ILE A 213 -8.89 -16.86 4.04
N PRO A 214 -10.21 -16.82 4.32
CA PRO A 214 -10.98 -18.03 4.54
C PRO A 214 -11.07 -18.83 3.24
N PHE A 215 -10.96 -20.16 3.35
CA PHE A 215 -11.07 -21.07 2.21
C PHE A 215 -10.16 -20.70 1.02
N LEU A 216 -8.94 -20.22 1.30
CA LEU A 216 -7.97 -19.77 0.28
C LEU A 216 -7.78 -20.77 -0.87
N ASN A 217 -7.81 -22.07 -0.56
CA ASN A 217 -7.64 -23.17 -1.51
C ASN A 217 -8.82 -23.35 -2.49
N HIS A 218 -9.96 -22.67 -2.28
CA HIS A 218 -11.13 -22.68 -3.16
C HIS A 218 -11.21 -21.45 -4.08
N ASN A 219 -10.25 -20.52 -3.98
CA ASN A 219 -10.17 -19.35 -4.84
C ASN A 219 -9.14 -19.57 -5.96
N GLN A 220 -9.31 -18.86 -7.07
CA GLN A 220 -8.27 -18.74 -8.07
C GLN A 220 -7.04 -18.01 -7.52
N ALA A 221 -5.83 -18.48 -7.82
CA ALA A 221 -4.58 -17.94 -7.27
C ALA A 221 -4.42 -16.40 -7.37
N PRO A 222 -4.72 -15.73 -8.50
CA PRO A 222 -4.60 -14.27 -8.60
C PRO A 222 -5.49 -13.52 -7.61
N ARG A 223 -6.67 -14.06 -7.28
CA ARG A 223 -7.61 -13.44 -6.33
C ARG A 223 -7.04 -13.42 -4.91
N ASN A 224 -6.33 -14.47 -4.54
CA ASN A 224 -5.64 -14.53 -3.25
C ASN A 224 -4.50 -13.50 -3.18
N ILE A 225 -3.76 -13.29 -4.28
CA ILE A 225 -2.71 -12.26 -4.37
C ILE A 225 -3.32 -10.86 -4.20
N TYR A 226 -4.43 -10.61 -4.91
CA TYR A 226 -5.18 -9.36 -4.81
C TYR A 226 -5.65 -9.11 -3.39
N GLU A 227 -6.25 -10.10 -2.74
CA GLU A 227 -6.68 -9.93 -1.36
C GLU A 227 -5.52 -9.62 -0.44
N ALA A 228 -4.42 -10.37 -0.52
CA ALA A 228 -3.26 -10.14 0.33
C ALA A 228 -2.73 -8.69 0.23
N ALA A 229 -2.86 -8.05 -0.93
CA ALA A 229 -2.57 -6.62 -1.11
C ALA A 229 -3.70 -5.69 -0.63
N MET A 230 -4.96 -6.08 -0.78
CA MET A 230 -6.14 -5.30 -0.38
C MET A 230 -6.35 -5.25 1.13
N THR A 231 -6.13 -6.35 1.85
CA THR A 231 -6.25 -6.37 3.33
C THR A 231 -5.29 -5.38 3.98
N LYS A 232 -4.12 -5.10 3.37
CA LYS A 232 -3.17 -4.07 3.85
C LYS A 232 -3.71 -2.64 3.70
N GLN A 233 -4.69 -2.43 2.82
CA GLN A 233 -5.35 -1.16 2.56
C GLN A 233 -6.66 -0.99 3.33
N ALA A 234 -7.12 -2.04 4.01
CA ALA A 234 -8.34 -2.02 4.80
C ALA A 234 -8.23 -1.04 5.97
N ILE A 235 -9.33 -0.35 6.24
CA ILE A 235 -9.48 0.51 7.42
C ILE A 235 -9.87 -0.39 8.59
N GLY A 236 -9.18 -0.24 9.71
CA GLY A 236 -9.45 -0.98 10.92
C GLY A 236 -8.74 -0.32 12.10
N VAL A 237 -8.65 -1.03 13.22
CA VAL A 237 -7.84 -0.59 14.35
C VAL A 237 -6.37 -0.88 14.03
N PHE A 238 -5.51 0.11 14.20
CA PHE A 238 -4.07 -0.04 13.95
C PHE A 238 -3.23 -0.09 15.22
N SER A 239 -3.76 0.43 16.34
CA SER A 239 -3.14 0.38 17.66
C SER A 239 -4.18 0.71 18.73
N SER A 240 -4.08 0.05 19.88
CA SER A 240 -4.86 0.40 21.08
C SER A 240 -4.54 1.81 21.59
N ALA A 241 -3.29 2.27 21.43
CA ALA A 241 -2.86 3.61 21.80
C ALA A 241 -3.11 4.67 20.69
N SER A 242 -4.07 4.41 19.79
CA SER A 242 -4.39 5.30 18.67
C SER A 242 -4.77 6.72 19.12
N GLU A 243 -5.41 6.86 20.27
CA GLU A 243 -5.77 8.14 20.88
C GLU A 243 -4.56 8.99 21.23
N TYR A 244 -3.44 8.42 21.67
CA TYR A 244 -2.25 9.20 22.07
C TYR A 244 -1.24 9.36 20.93
N ARG A 245 -1.40 8.59 19.86
CA ARG A 245 -0.44 8.53 18.76
C ARG A 245 -0.73 9.63 17.72
N VAL A 246 0.34 10.30 17.28
CA VAL A 246 0.27 11.38 16.28
C VAL A 246 0.96 10.93 15.00
N ASP A 247 0.18 10.37 14.07
CA ASP A 247 0.62 9.98 12.74
C ASP A 247 0.05 10.96 11.69
N THR A 248 0.71 11.06 10.52
CA THR A 248 0.37 12.04 9.47
C THR A 248 -1.05 11.94 8.94
N VAL A 249 -1.48 10.74 8.52
CA VAL A 249 -2.85 10.46 8.07
C VAL A 249 -3.23 9.07 8.53
N VAL A 250 -4.36 8.98 9.23
CA VAL A 250 -4.87 7.72 9.78
C VAL A 250 -6.36 7.63 9.55
N HIS A 251 -6.82 6.42 9.28
CA HIS A 251 -8.24 6.08 9.28
C HIS A 251 -8.47 5.03 10.36
N ALA A 252 -9.47 5.25 11.20
CA ALA A 252 -9.91 4.30 12.22
C ALA A 252 -11.40 4.00 12.03
N LEU A 253 -11.75 2.72 12.04
CA LEU A 253 -13.15 2.28 11.95
C LEU A 253 -13.84 2.50 13.30
N HIS A 254 -15.09 2.93 13.30
CA HIS A 254 -15.85 3.15 14.54
C HIS A 254 -16.27 1.83 15.21
N TYR A 255 -16.77 0.90 14.42
CA TYR A 255 -17.30 -0.39 14.87
C TYR A 255 -16.65 -1.56 14.11
N PRO A 256 -15.37 -1.87 14.39
CA PRO A 256 -14.73 -3.05 13.82
C PRO A 256 -15.35 -4.32 14.43
N GLN A 257 -15.58 -5.34 13.61
CA GLN A 257 -16.14 -6.62 14.07
C GLN A 257 -15.19 -7.78 13.76
N LEU A 258 -15.20 -8.79 14.62
CA LEU A 258 -14.54 -10.07 14.36
C LEU A 258 -15.25 -10.79 13.20
N PRO A 259 -14.52 -11.33 12.20
CA PRO A 259 -15.10 -12.17 11.16
C PRO A 259 -15.82 -13.39 11.75
N LEU A 260 -17.06 -13.66 11.30
CA LEU A 260 -17.81 -14.86 11.71
C LEU A 260 -17.14 -16.15 11.25
N VAL A 261 -16.49 -16.12 10.08
CA VAL A 261 -15.67 -17.21 9.56
C VAL A 261 -14.23 -16.77 9.64
N GLN A 262 -13.48 -17.38 10.55
CA GLN A 262 -12.07 -17.05 10.77
C GLN A 262 -11.17 -18.25 10.49
N THR A 263 -9.93 -17.98 10.12
CA THR A 263 -8.88 -19.01 10.05
C THR A 263 -8.22 -19.16 11.42
N SER A 264 -7.54 -20.29 11.65
CA SER A 264 -6.74 -20.47 12.87
C SER A 264 -5.64 -19.41 12.98
N VAL A 265 -5.12 -18.94 11.85
CA VAL A 265 -4.13 -17.85 11.80
C VAL A 265 -4.72 -16.55 12.32
N HIS A 266 -5.97 -16.24 11.93
CA HIS A 266 -6.70 -15.09 12.45
C HIS A 266 -6.89 -15.19 13.96
N ALA A 267 -7.40 -16.33 14.44
CA ALA A 267 -7.67 -16.57 15.86
C ALA A 267 -6.40 -16.52 16.74
N LEU A 268 -5.28 -17.05 16.25
CA LEU A 268 -4.01 -17.07 16.99
C LEU A 268 -3.26 -15.74 16.92
N SER A 269 -3.57 -14.89 15.95
CA SER A 269 -2.93 -13.59 15.80
C SER A 269 -3.62 -12.51 16.64
N VAL A 270 -2.84 -11.51 17.06
CA VAL A 270 -3.35 -10.28 17.70
C VAL A 270 -4.26 -9.45 16.74
N CYS A 271 -4.35 -9.85 15.46
CA CYS A 271 -5.32 -9.25 14.54
C CYS A 271 -6.77 -9.58 14.91
N SER A 272 -7.02 -10.65 15.68
CA SER A 272 -8.35 -10.93 16.23
C SER A 272 -8.80 -9.82 17.19
N ASP A 273 -7.91 -9.34 18.06
CA ASP A 273 -8.20 -8.24 18.99
C ASP A 273 -8.35 -6.88 18.28
N MET A 274 -7.77 -6.74 17.08
CA MET A 274 -7.81 -5.51 16.27
C MET A 274 -8.30 -5.80 14.84
N PRO A 275 -9.59 -6.15 14.67
CA PRO A 275 -10.10 -6.54 13.37
C PRO A 275 -10.22 -5.34 12.42
N SER A 276 -10.26 -5.64 11.13
CA SER A 276 -10.41 -4.66 10.06
C SER A 276 -11.60 -5.05 9.18
N GLY A 277 -12.72 -4.37 9.36
CA GLY A 277 -13.95 -4.62 8.61
C GLY A 277 -15.16 -4.86 9.51
N ALA A 278 -16.24 -5.31 8.91
CA ALA A 278 -17.49 -5.66 9.57
C ALA A 278 -18.15 -6.85 8.87
N ASN A 279 -18.90 -7.67 9.61
CA ASN A 279 -19.74 -8.68 9.01
C ASN A 279 -20.98 -8.00 8.44
N VAL A 280 -21.32 -8.37 7.21
CA VAL A 280 -22.46 -7.81 6.48
C VAL A 280 -23.31 -8.94 5.93
N ILE A 281 -24.62 -8.71 5.85
CA ILE A 281 -25.53 -9.59 5.15
C ILE A 281 -25.45 -9.27 3.66
N ILE A 282 -25.04 -10.26 2.86
CA ILE A 282 -24.87 -10.12 1.43
C ILE A 282 -25.95 -10.90 0.71
N ALA A 283 -26.56 -10.24 -0.28
CA ALA A 283 -27.40 -10.89 -1.28
C ALA A 283 -26.69 -10.93 -2.64
N VAL A 284 -26.67 -12.09 -3.28
CA VAL A 284 -26.16 -12.26 -4.65
C VAL A 284 -27.33 -12.12 -5.62
N LEU A 285 -27.57 -10.91 -6.13
CA LEU A 285 -28.76 -10.57 -6.92
C LEU A 285 -28.47 -9.46 -7.93
N THR A 286 -28.99 -9.58 -9.16
CA THR A 286 -29.07 -8.46 -10.10
C THR A 286 -30.27 -7.58 -9.72
N TYR A 287 -30.01 -6.41 -9.15
CA TYR A 287 -31.05 -5.49 -8.69
C TYR A 287 -30.76 -4.08 -9.22
N THR A 288 -31.79 -3.37 -9.69
CA THR A 288 -31.77 -1.96 -10.17
C THR A 288 -30.80 -1.59 -11.31
N GLY A 289 -29.85 -2.46 -11.66
CA GLY A 289 -28.78 -2.21 -12.64
C GLY A 289 -27.54 -1.51 -12.05
N PHE A 290 -27.63 -0.93 -10.84
CA PHE A 290 -26.54 -0.15 -10.22
C PHE A 290 -25.47 -1.00 -9.50
N ASN A 291 -25.50 -2.33 -9.65
CA ASN A 291 -24.45 -3.24 -9.21
C ASN A 291 -23.69 -3.91 -10.38
N GLN A 292 -23.80 -3.41 -11.61
CA GLN A 292 -23.04 -3.91 -12.77
C GLN A 292 -21.54 -3.53 -12.70
N GLU A 293 -20.69 -4.28 -13.40
CA GLU A 293 -19.25 -3.94 -13.56
C GLU A 293 -18.54 -3.60 -12.23
N ASP A 294 -18.59 -4.53 -11.27
CA ASP A 294 -17.95 -4.43 -9.95
C ASP A 294 -18.48 -3.33 -9.02
N SER A 295 -19.62 -2.75 -9.35
CA SER A 295 -20.33 -1.91 -8.39
C SER A 295 -21.14 -2.73 -7.40
N ILE A 296 -21.33 -2.19 -6.20
CA ILE A 296 -22.15 -2.77 -5.15
C ILE A 296 -23.26 -1.80 -4.76
N ILE A 297 -24.42 -2.35 -4.42
CA ILE A 297 -25.52 -1.60 -3.80
C ILE A 297 -25.38 -1.74 -2.30
N VAL A 298 -25.53 -0.64 -1.56
CA VAL A 298 -25.44 -0.62 -0.09
C VAL A 298 -26.73 -0.04 0.50
N SER A 299 -27.21 -0.61 1.60
CA SER A 299 -28.36 -0.10 2.35
C SER A 299 -28.04 1.22 3.06
N ARG A 300 -28.86 2.25 2.86
CA ARG A 300 -28.78 3.53 3.57
C ARG A 300 -28.99 3.35 5.06
N ASP A 301 -30.00 2.59 5.44
CA ASP A 301 -30.36 2.35 6.84
C ASP A 301 -29.19 1.71 7.60
N ALA A 302 -28.43 0.81 6.97
CA ALA A 302 -27.24 0.22 7.57
C ALA A 302 -26.12 1.26 7.76
N LEU A 303 -25.89 2.13 6.78
CA LEU A 303 -24.91 3.22 6.86
C LEU A 303 -25.28 4.25 7.93
N ASP A 304 -26.56 4.62 8.03
CA ASP A 304 -27.08 5.58 9.01
C ASP A 304 -26.96 5.05 10.43
N ARG A 305 -27.10 3.72 10.61
CA ARG A 305 -26.83 3.01 11.89
C ARG A 305 -25.34 2.91 12.22
N GLY A 306 -24.45 3.33 11.32
CA GLY A 306 -23.00 3.40 11.55
C GLY A 306 -22.16 2.34 10.84
N LEU A 307 -22.74 1.54 9.94
CA LEU A 307 -22.00 0.53 9.18
C LEU A 307 -20.84 1.19 8.40
N PHE A 308 -19.63 0.69 8.60
CA PHE A 308 -18.38 1.17 8.00
C PHE A 308 -18.03 2.66 8.23
N ARG A 309 -18.65 3.33 9.20
CA ARG A 309 -18.28 4.70 9.59
C ARG A 309 -16.85 4.74 10.12
N SER A 310 -16.07 5.73 9.70
CA SER A 310 -14.66 5.86 10.08
C SER A 310 -14.32 7.28 10.55
N SER A 311 -13.29 7.42 11.38
CA SER A 311 -12.66 8.70 11.69
C SER A 311 -11.38 8.82 10.88
N ILE A 312 -11.20 9.96 10.21
CA ILE A 312 -9.92 10.34 9.62
C ILE A 312 -9.21 11.31 10.56
N TRP A 313 -7.94 11.04 10.83
CA TRP A 313 -7.05 11.94 11.54
C TRP A 313 -5.96 12.43 10.61
N LYS A 314 -5.69 13.74 10.62
CA LYS A 314 -4.60 14.38 9.88
C LYS A 314 -3.76 15.22 10.82
N SER A 315 -2.46 14.98 10.89
CA SER A 315 -1.56 15.76 11.72
C SER A 315 -0.70 16.72 10.89
N PHE A 316 -0.61 17.97 11.31
CA PHE A 316 0.33 18.96 10.81
C PHE A 316 1.46 19.11 11.82
N LYS A 317 2.70 18.95 11.37
CA LYS A 317 3.91 19.15 12.18
C LYS A 317 4.67 20.35 11.62
N ASP A 318 5.05 21.27 12.49
CA ASP A 318 5.96 22.36 12.16
C ASP A 318 6.94 22.62 13.30
N GLU A 319 8.08 23.23 12.99
CA GLU A 319 9.16 23.53 13.95
C GLU A 319 9.76 24.92 13.67
N GLU A 320 10.12 25.66 14.71
CA GLU A 320 10.80 26.95 14.56
C GLU A 320 12.23 26.74 14.02
N LYS A 321 12.54 27.30 12.85
CA LYS A 321 13.89 27.26 12.26
C LYS A 321 14.49 28.65 12.20
N GLY A 322 15.82 28.72 12.31
CA GLY A 322 16.53 29.98 12.10
C GLY A 322 17.90 30.00 12.76
N ILE A 323 18.76 30.85 12.23
CA ILE A 323 20.09 31.16 12.78
C ILE A 323 20.20 32.69 12.86
N GLY A 324 20.62 33.22 14.00
CA GLY A 324 20.84 34.67 14.16
C GLY A 324 19.53 35.47 14.27
N SER A 325 19.37 36.51 13.44
CA SER A 325 18.17 37.39 13.43
C SER A 325 16.99 36.83 12.64
N ASP A 326 17.26 35.85 11.77
CA ASP A 326 16.30 35.26 10.84
C ASP A 326 15.64 34.04 11.50
N ILE A 327 14.90 34.29 12.58
CA ILE A 327 14.23 33.26 13.38
C ILE A 327 12.76 33.20 12.97
N GLU A 328 12.30 32.02 12.59
CA GLU A 328 10.89 31.70 12.44
C GLU A 328 10.26 31.53 13.82
N ARG A 329 9.12 32.18 14.05
CA ARG A 329 8.36 32.06 15.29
C ARG A 329 6.90 31.75 14.99
N PHE A 330 6.29 30.93 15.85
CA PHE A 330 4.85 30.76 15.82
C PHE A 330 4.15 32.03 16.30
N GLY A 331 3.03 32.36 15.67
CA GLY A 331 2.24 33.54 16.00
C GLY A 331 1.38 34.01 14.84
N ILE A 332 0.50 34.97 15.14
CA ILE A 332 -0.36 35.58 14.14
C ILE A 332 0.48 36.35 13.11
N VAL A 333 0.18 36.13 11.84
CA VAL A 333 0.79 36.82 10.71
C VAL A 333 -0.05 38.06 10.36
N PRO A 334 0.53 39.27 10.40
CA PRO A 334 -0.21 40.47 9.99
C PRO A 334 -0.43 40.47 8.48
N SER A 335 -1.52 41.08 8.02
CA SER A 335 -1.83 41.24 6.59
C SER A 335 -0.76 42.04 5.81
N SER A 336 0.07 42.81 6.51
CA SER A 336 1.22 43.54 5.95
C SER A 336 2.44 42.66 5.66
N ALA A 337 2.40 41.35 5.99
CA ALA A 337 3.51 40.44 5.76
C ALA A 337 3.72 40.17 4.26
N ILE A 338 4.99 40.01 3.88
CA ILE A 338 5.37 39.63 2.53
C ILE A 338 4.98 38.18 2.30
N GLY A 339 4.28 37.91 1.20
CA GLY A 339 3.79 36.57 0.88
C GLY A 339 2.59 36.13 1.71
N PHE A 340 1.88 37.07 2.36
CA PHE A 340 0.63 36.80 3.07
C PHE A 340 -0.31 35.98 2.20
N ARG A 341 -0.66 34.79 2.68
CA ARG A 341 -1.45 33.84 1.89
C ARG A 341 -2.92 34.25 1.90
N LYS A 342 -3.63 33.95 0.80
CA LYS A 342 -5.09 34.10 0.73
C LYS A 342 -5.75 32.95 1.49
N ALA A 343 -5.67 33.01 2.80
CA ALA A 343 -6.16 32.00 3.74
C ALA A 343 -6.84 32.71 4.91
N ASP A 344 -7.70 32.00 5.64
CA ASP A 344 -8.30 32.54 6.85
C ASP A 344 -7.40 32.30 8.08
N TYR A 345 -7.03 33.39 8.75
CA TYR A 345 -6.21 33.40 9.97
C TYR A 345 -7.06 33.67 11.22
N SER A 346 -8.38 33.90 11.08
CA SER A 346 -9.29 34.29 12.16
C SER A 346 -9.37 33.26 13.29
N LYS A 347 -9.16 31.98 12.95
CA LYS A 347 -9.24 30.83 13.85
C LYS A 347 -7.96 30.58 14.67
N LEU A 348 -6.94 31.42 14.49
CA LEU A 348 -5.69 31.33 15.23
C LEU A 348 -5.69 32.24 16.46
N ARG A 349 -5.15 31.73 17.55
CA ARG A 349 -4.83 32.49 18.76
C ARG A 349 -3.52 33.26 18.60
N GLU A 350 -3.17 34.06 19.60
CA GLU A 350 -1.94 34.88 19.62
C GLU A 350 -0.65 34.06 19.45
N ASP A 351 -0.64 32.81 19.92
CA ASP A 351 0.45 31.85 19.77
C ASP A 351 0.53 31.23 18.36
N GLY A 352 -0.39 31.60 17.46
CA GLY A 352 -0.44 31.12 16.07
C GLY A 352 -1.05 29.72 15.94
N LEU A 353 -1.81 29.27 16.94
CA LEU A 353 -2.40 27.92 16.99
C LEU A 353 -3.92 27.99 17.18
N PRO A 354 -4.67 27.00 16.68
CA PRO A 354 -6.12 26.96 16.83
C PRO A 354 -6.53 26.40 18.20
N LEU A 355 -7.79 26.63 18.59
CA LEU A 355 -8.38 26.08 19.81
C LEU A 355 -8.80 24.61 19.59
N LEU A 356 -8.81 23.82 20.66
CA LEU A 356 -9.37 22.46 20.64
C LEU A 356 -10.87 22.52 20.31
N GLY A 357 -11.33 21.64 19.44
CA GLY A 357 -12.71 21.56 18.98
C GLY A 357 -13.07 22.55 17.87
N GLU A 358 -12.18 23.49 17.50
CA GLU A 358 -12.46 24.46 16.44
C GLU A 358 -12.66 23.75 15.10
N GLU A 359 -13.70 24.13 14.36
CA GLU A 359 -13.98 23.60 13.03
C GLU A 359 -13.11 24.31 11.99
N MET A 360 -12.26 23.55 11.31
CA MET A 360 -11.36 24.00 10.26
C MET A 360 -11.88 23.56 8.90
N THR A 361 -11.95 24.51 7.98
CA THR A 361 -12.43 24.37 6.62
C THR A 361 -11.31 24.55 5.60
N ASN A 362 -11.59 24.26 4.34
CA ASN A 362 -10.61 24.37 3.27
C ASN A 362 -10.12 25.82 3.10
N GLY A 363 -8.81 26.04 3.16
CA GLY A 363 -8.22 27.38 3.08
C GLY A 363 -7.94 28.03 4.43
N ASP A 364 -8.29 27.39 5.55
CA ASP A 364 -7.95 27.89 6.88
C ASP A 364 -6.49 27.60 7.24
N VAL A 365 -5.87 28.49 7.99
CA VAL A 365 -4.50 28.30 8.49
C VAL A 365 -4.51 27.46 9.75
N VAL A 366 -3.78 26.34 9.73
CA VAL A 366 -3.67 25.42 10.87
C VAL A 366 -2.55 25.82 11.81
N ILE A 367 -1.42 26.31 11.27
CA ILE A 367 -0.27 26.75 12.06
C ILE A 367 0.20 28.09 11.49
N GLY A 368 0.03 29.15 12.26
CA GLY A 368 0.52 30.49 11.95
C GLY A 368 2.00 30.60 12.23
N LYS A 369 2.78 30.92 11.20
CA LYS A 369 4.24 30.97 11.29
C LYS A 369 4.77 32.17 10.52
N ARG A 370 5.57 32.99 11.21
CA ARG A 370 6.18 34.19 10.65
C ARG A 370 7.69 34.16 10.82
N MET A 371 8.40 34.63 9.80
CA MET A 371 9.85 34.86 9.83
C MET A 371 10.11 36.36 9.81
N GLN A 372 10.96 36.84 10.72
CA GLN A 372 11.44 38.22 10.66
C GLN A 372 12.75 38.21 9.89
N THR A 373 12.76 38.78 8.68
CA THR A 373 13.98 38.91 7.88
C THR A 373 14.48 40.35 7.97
N THR A 374 15.77 40.51 8.26
CA THR A 374 16.43 41.81 8.14
C THR A 374 17.15 41.93 6.80
N GLN A 375 16.54 42.61 5.84
CA GLN A 375 17.24 42.97 4.61
C GLN A 375 18.09 44.24 4.85
N LEU A 376 19.38 44.19 4.50
CA LEU A 376 20.18 45.42 4.34
C LEU A 376 19.73 46.10 3.05
N GLY A 377 18.96 47.18 3.16
CA GLY A 377 18.71 48.07 2.03
C GLY A 377 19.96 48.90 1.70
N ASN A 378 20.04 49.40 0.46
CA ASN A 378 21.12 50.30 0.00
C ASN A 378 21.31 51.54 0.90
N ASP A 379 20.29 51.94 1.67
CA ASP A 379 20.30 53.11 2.56
C ASP A 379 20.80 52.86 4.00
N LYS A 380 21.46 51.74 4.30
CA LYS A 380 21.98 51.38 5.65
C LYS A 380 20.97 51.37 6.81
N LYS A 381 19.68 51.68 6.59
CA LYS A 381 18.59 51.51 7.56
C LYS A 381 18.09 50.06 7.52
N LYS A 382 18.18 49.36 8.66
CA LYS A 382 17.60 48.01 8.83
C LYS A 382 16.07 48.13 8.80
N ARG A 383 15.43 47.65 7.73
CA ARG A 383 13.98 47.41 7.70
C ARG A 383 13.76 45.93 7.99
N SER A 384 13.10 45.63 9.10
CA SER A 384 12.64 44.26 9.37
C SER A 384 11.35 44.03 8.58
N THR A 385 11.35 43.05 7.68
CA THR A 385 10.16 42.60 6.97
C THR A 385 9.70 41.28 7.56
N LEU A 386 8.39 41.11 7.68
CA LEU A 386 7.79 39.85 8.12
C LEU A 386 7.40 39.04 6.88
N VAL A 387 7.77 37.77 6.85
CA VAL A 387 7.44 36.82 5.78
C VAL A 387 6.55 35.71 6.34
N ASP A 388 5.54 35.33 5.58
CA ASP A 388 4.56 34.30 5.97
C ASP A 388 5.00 32.89 5.56
N HIS A 389 5.17 32.01 6.54
CA HIS A 389 5.53 30.60 6.38
C HIS A 389 4.45 29.64 6.91
N SER A 390 3.22 30.12 7.07
CA SER A 390 2.13 29.38 7.73
C SER A 390 1.71 28.11 6.97
N SER A 391 1.11 27.15 7.68
CA SER A 391 0.58 25.91 7.11
C SER A 391 -0.93 25.99 6.88
N ILE A 392 -1.40 25.72 5.66
CA ILE A 392 -2.81 25.81 5.27
C ILE A 392 -3.44 24.41 5.20
N LEU A 393 -4.70 24.31 5.62
CA LEU A 393 -5.52 23.13 5.44
C LEU A 393 -6.06 23.06 4.01
N CYS A 394 -5.71 21.99 3.30
CA CYS A 394 -6.30 21.65 2.00
C CYS A 394 -7.14 20.37 2.13
N THR A 395 -8.44 20.51 2.36
CA THR A 395 -9.37 19.37 2.52
C THR A 395 -10.68 19.58 1.77
N ALA A 396 -11.35 18.48 1.42
CA ALA A 396 -12.68 18.54 0.82
C ALA A 396 -13.79 18.66 1.87
N GLU A 397 -13.53 18.22 3.09
CA GLU A 397 -14.49 18.19 4.20
C GLU A 397 -13.98 19.07 5.37
N PRO A 398 -14.89 19.60 6.19
CA PRO A 398 -14.53 20.27 7.45
C PRO A 398 -13.94 19.26 8.44
N MET A 399 -12.96 19.70 9.22
CA MET A 399 -12.29 18.90 10.23
C MET A 399 -12.18 19.66 11.55
N HIS A 400 -12.33 18.99 12.68
CA HIS A 400 -12.22 19.59 14.01
C HIS A 400 -10.82 19.42 14.57
N VAL A 401 -10.31 20.42 15.28
CA VAL A 401 -9.03 20.29 16.01
C VAL A 401 -9.21 19.32 17.17
N ALA A 402 -8.62 18.13 17.06
CA ALA A 402 -8.67 17.12 18.11
C ALA A 402 -7.66 17.45 19.22
N ASP A 403 -6.40 17.71 18.85
CA ASP A 403 -5.31 17.90 19.81
C ASP A 403 -4.25 18.85 19.28
N VAL A 404 -3.60 19.56 20.21
CA VAL A 404 -2.45 20.43 19.94
C VAL A 404 -1.32 20.04 20.88
N TYR A 405 -0.23 19.51 20.33
CA TYR A 405 0.96 19.14 21.08
C TYR A 405 2.04 20.19 20.92
N LEU A 406 2.58 20.63 22.06
CA LEU A 406 3.73 21.53 22.14
C LEU A 406 4.90 20.78 22.74
N SER A 407 6.02 20.77 22.05
CA SER A 407 7.27 20.16 22.54
C SER A 407 8.47 21.01 22.15
N THR A 408 9.60 20.79 22.80
CA THR A 408 10.88 21.39 22.41
C THR A 408 11.80 20.35 21.82
N ASN A 409 12.54 20.70 20.78
CA ASN A 409 13.60 19.86 20.24
C ASN A 409 14.82 19.86 21.17
N LYS A 410 15.78 18.98 20.90
CA LYS A 410 17.08 18.96 21.60
C LYS A 410 17.81 20.31 21.54
N ASP A 411 17.61 21.06 20.47
CA ASP A 411 18.20 22.39 20.24
C ASP A 411 17.42 23.54 20.90
N GLY A 412 16.38 23.24 21.69
CA GLY A 412 15.52 24.24 22.36
C GLY A 412 14.47 24.90 21.46
N ALA A 413 14.46 24.60 20.15
CA ALA A 413 13.44 25.09 19.22
C ALA A 413 12.06 24.50 19.52
N ARG A 414 11.00 25.31 19.42
CA ARG A 414 9.61 24.84 19.63
C ARG A 414 9.15 24.02 18.42
N ILE A 415 8.51 22.89 18.71
CA ILE A 415 7.85 22.01 17.76
C ILE A 415 6.38 21.95 18.13
N VAL A 416 5.54 22.18 17.13
CA VAL A 416 4.08 22.09 17.24
C VAL A 416 3.59 20.91 16.42
N ARG A 417 2.64 20.15 16.96
CA ARG A 417 1.83 19.20 16.18
C ARG A 417 0.36 19.45 16.42
N VAL A 418 -0.38 19.80 15.38
CA VAL A 418 -1.83 19.96 15.42
C VAL A 418 -2.48 18.75 14.76
N ARG A 419 -3.33 18.04 15.48
CA ARG A 419 -4.10 16.89 15.00
C ARG A 419 -5.53 17.31 14.72
N LEU A 420 -5.97 17.14 13.48
CA LEU A 420 -7.34 17.37 13.04
C LEU A 420 -8.07 16.04 12.89
N SER A 421 -9.36 16.02 13.16
CA SER A 421 -10.23 14.85 13.06
C SER A 421 -11.51 15.14 12.27
N ALA A 422 -12.01 14.18 11.51
CA ALA A 422 -13.32 14.24 10.91
C ALA A 422 -13.95 12.84 10.88
N SER A 423 -15.27 12.77 11.03
CA SER A 423 -16.02 11.51 10.86
C SER A 423 -16.51 11.39 9.42
N ARG A 424 -16.25 10.24 8.81
CA ARG A 424 -16.59 9.91 7.43
C ARG A 424 -17.56 8.75 7.36
N THR A 425 -18.76 9.04 6.90
CA THR A 425 -19.70 8.05 6.40
C THR A 425 -19.22 7.52 5.04
N PRO A 426 -19.53 6.26 4.68
CA PRO A 426 -19.35 5.78 3.31
C PRO A 426 -20.22 6.55 2.32
N GLU A 427 -19.66 6.88 1.16
CA GLU A 427 -20.37 7.56 0.07
C GLU A 427 -20.23 6.80 -1.25
N ILE A 428 -21.04 7.19 -2.24
CA ILE A 428 -20.94 6.67 -3.61
C ILE A 428 -19.52 6.90 -4.14
N GLY A 429 -18.92 5.86 -4.72
CA GLY A 429 -17.53 5.91 -5.17
C GLY A 429 -16.50 5.35 -4.18
N ASP A 430 -16.87 5.14 -2.91
CA ASP A 430 -16.00 4.50 -1.93
C ASP A 430 -15.78 3.02 -2.23
N LYS A 431 -14.60 2.52 -1.86
CA LYS A 431 -14.11 1.20 -2.23
C LYS A 431 -14.23 0.21 -1.08
N PHE A 432 -14.76 -0.95 -1.39
CA PHE A 432 -14.94 -2.08 -0.47
C PHE A 432 -14.31 -3.33 -1.06
N SER A 433 -13.98 -4.30 -0.21
CA SER A 433 -13.52 -5.63 -0.62
C SER A 433 -14.05 -6.70 0.32
N SER A 434 -14.38 -7.87 -0.21
CA SER A 434 -14.45 -9.11 0.60
C SER A 434 -13.03 -9.65 0.85
N HIS A 435 -12.90 -10.68 1.68
CA HIS A 435 -11.65 -11.45 1.82
C HIS A 435 -11.28 -12.32 0.61
N HIS A 436 -11.99 -12.24 -0.51
CA HIS A 436 -11.76 -13.07 -1.70
C HIS A 436 -11.20 -12.26 -2.88
N GLY A 437 -10.61 -11.08 -2.62
CA GLY A 437 -10.06 -10.23 -3.68
C GLY A 437 -11.15 -9.64 -4.58
N GLN A 438 -12.37 -9.54 -4.05
CA GLN A 438 -13.55 -9.00 -4.71
C GLN A 438 -13.72 -7.52 -4.34
N LYS A 439 -12.99 -6.68 -5.04
CA LYS A 439 -13.08 -5.24 -4.87
C LYS A 439 -14.27 -4.67 -5.62
N GLY A 440 -15.06 -3.87 -4.93
CA GLY A 440 -16.16 -3.13 -5.52
C GLY A 440 -16.20 -1.68 -5.09
N VAL A 441 -16.97 -0.88 -5.82
CA VAL A 441 -17.25 0.52 -5.53
C VAL A 441 -18.74 0.67 -5.24
N ILE A 442 -19.13 1.49 -4.26
CA ILE A 442 -20.56 1.79 -4.06
C ILE A 442 -21.10 2.47 -5.31
N GLY A 443 -22.00 1.80 -6.03
CA GLY A 443 -22.68 2.33 -7.21
C GLY A 443 -23.88 3.19 -6.84
N ILE A 444 -24.69 2.71 -5.90
CA ILE A 444 -25.83 3.44 -5.34
C ILE A 444 -26.06 3.05 -3.89
N ILE A 445 -26.65 3.96 -3.13
CA ILE A 445 -27.11 3.74 -1.76
C ILE A 445 -28.63 3.79 -1.76
N LEU A 446 -29.28 2.64 -1.53
CA LEU A 446 -30.75 2.51 -1.53
C LEU A 446 -31.33 2.65 -0.12
N PRO A 447 -32.48 3.31 0.06
CA PRO A 447 -33.23 3.26 1.32
C PRO A 447 -33.57 1.82 1.71
N GLY A 448 -33.64 1.51 3.01
CA GLY A 448 -33.99 0.15 3.48
C GLY A 448 -35.35 -0.34 2.97
N VAL A 449 -36.31 0.57 2.79
CA VAL A 449 -37.65 0.25 2.24
C VAL A 449 -37.62 -0.24 0.78
N ASP A 450 -36.61 0.19 0.01
CA ASP A 450 -36.45 -0.18 -1.40
C ASP A 450 -35.61 -1.44 -1.57
N MET A 451 -35.01 -1.94 -0.49
CA MET A 451 -34.19 -3.14 -0.51
C MET A 451 -35.07 -4.39 -0.55
N PRO A 452 -34.65 -5.46 -1.24
CA PRO A 452 -35.35 -6.73 -1.20
C PRO A 452 -35.23 -7.34 0.20
N PHE A 453 -36.28 -8.04 0.65
CA PHE A 453 -36.33 -8.62 1.99
C PHE A 453 -36.75 -10.10 1.95
N THR A 454 -36.32 -10.89 2.94
CA THR A 454 -36.71 -12.30 3.09
C THR A 454 -38.10 -12.44 3.72
N CYS A 455 -38.66 -13.64 3.78
CA CYS A 455 -39.92 -13.90 4.49
C CYS A 455 -39.85 -13.52 5.98
N ASP A 456 -38.66 -13.58 6.57
CA ASP A 456 -38.40 -13.22 7.96
C ASP A 456 -38.18 -11.70 8.16
N GLY A 457 -38.24 -10.91 7.07
CA GLY A 457 -38.04 -9.47 7.09
C GLY A 457 -36.57 -9.03 7.09
N ILE A 458 -35.62 -9.94 6.81
CA ILE A 458 -34.20 -9.59 6.74
C ILE A 458 -33.92 -8.88 5.42
N SER A 459 -33.34 -7.69 5.50
CA SER A 459 -32.86 -6.93 4.34
C SER A 459 -31.33 -7.00 4.27
N PRO A 460 -30.72 -7.17 3.08
CA PRO A 460 -29.27 -7.26 2.96
C PRO A 460 -28.63 -5.88 3.16
N ASP A 461 -27.42 -5.87 3.71
CA ASP A 461 -26.61 -4.65 3.83
C ASP A 461 -25.95 -4.30 2.51
N ILE A 462 -25.49 -5.32 1.77
CA ILE A 462 -24.81 -5.19 0.48
C ILE A 462 -25.42 -6.16 -0.53
N ILE A 463 -25.68 -5.69 -1.75
CA ILE A 463 -26.05 -6.55 -2.88
C ILE A 463 -24.92 -6.56 -3.90
N ILE A 464 -24.42 -7.76 -4.19
CA ILE A 464 -23.42 -7.98 -5.23
C ILE A 464 -24.06 -8.63 -6.45
N ASN A 465 -23.50 -8.32 -7.62
CA ASN A 465 -24.00 -8.87 -8.87
C ASN A 465 -23.51 -10.31 -9.07
N PRO A 466 -24.39 -11.27 -9.43
CA PRO A 466 -24.03 -12.65 -9.73
C PRO A 466 -22.93 -12.79 -10.79
N HIS A 467 -22.89 -11.90 -11.79
CA HIS A 467 -21.86 -11.95 -12.85
C HIS A 467 -20.44 -11.74 -12.35
N ALA A 468 -20.28 -11.20 -11.13
CA ALA A 468 -18.98 -11.03 -10.50
C ALA A 468 -18.33 -12.37 -10.09
N LEU A 469 -19.07 -13.47 -9.94
CA LEU A 469 -18.56 -14.73 -9.41
C LEU A 469 -17.98 -15.66 -10.50
N PRO A 470 -18.67 -15.96 -11.63
CA PRO A 470 -18.18 -16.93 -12.62
C PRO A 470 -16.86 -16.52 -13.27
N GLY A 471 -16.72 -15.26 -13.68
CA GLY A 471 -15.49 -14.75 -14.32
C GLY A 471 -14.29 -14.67 -13.38
N ARG A 472 -14.51 -14.81 -12.07
CA ARG A 472 -13.46 -14.71 -11.04
C ARG A 472 -13.16 -16.01 -10.31
N MET A 473 -14.10 -16.96 -10.37
CA MET A 473 -13.99 -18.25 -9.72
C MET A 473 -13.68 -18.14 -8.21
N THR A 474 -14.30 -17.17 -7.53
CA THR A 474 -14.17 -16.94 -6.07
C THR A 474 -15.20 -17.75 -5.30
N VAL A 475 -15.13 -19.08 -5.44
CA VAL A 475 -16.08 -20.00 -4.78
C VAL A 475 -15.96 -19.93 -3.26
N GLY A 476 -14.77 -19.61 -2.74
CA GLY A 476 -14.55 -19.41 -1.30
C GLY A 476 -15.52 -18.41 -0.68
N GLN A 477 -15.91 -17.34 -1.40
CA GLN A 477 -16.85 -16.34 -0.88
C GLN A 477 -18.26 -16.90 -0.67
N LEU A 478 -18.68 -17.83 -1.55
CA LEU A 478 -19.97 -18.52 -1.39
C LEU A 478 -19.94 -19.49 -0.21
N ILE A 479 -18.82 -20.20 -0.03
CA ILE A 479 -18.63 -21.10 1.13
C ILE A 479 -18.58 -20.28 2.44
N GLU A 480 -17.89 -19.13 2.43
CA GLU A 480 -17.88 -18.18 3.55
C GLU A 480 -19.30 -17.71 3.89
N SER A 481 -20.09 -17.33 2.88
CA SER A 481 -21.49 -16.90 3.07
C SER A 481 -22.36 -17.98 3.70
N LEU A 482 -22.23 -19.23 3.23
CA LEU A 482 -22.95 -20.38 3.79
C LEU A 482 -22.56 -20.68 5.23
N LEU A 483 -21.25 -20.75 5.51
CA LEU A 483 -20.77 -21.02 6.84
C LEU A 483 -21.10 -19.87 7.79
N GLY A 484 -20.95 -18.62 7.34
CA GLY A 484 -21.28 -17.43 8.12
C GLY A 484 -22.76 -17.40 8.52
N LYS A 485 -23.66 -17.83 7.62
CA LYS A 485 -25.07 -18.00 7.93
C LYS A 485 -25.31 -19.06 9.01
N LEU A 486 -24.69 -20.24 8.88
CA LEU A 486 -24.77 -21.29 9.90
C LEU A 486 -24.23 -20.81 11.26
N CYS A 487 -23.12 -20.07 11.25
CA CYS A 487 -22.51 -19.48 12.43
C CYS A 487 -23.43 -18.48 13.15
N CYS A 488 -24.17 -17.66 12.41
CA CYS A 488 -25.19 -16.77 12.98
C CYS A 488 -26.30 -17.55 13.70
N LEU A 489 -26.70 -18.71 13.17
CA LEU A 489 -27.77 -19.54 13.74
C LEU A 489 -27.30 -20.34 14.96
N GLU A 490 -26.09 -20.90 14.91
CA GLU A 490 -25.53 -21.67 16.03
C GLU A 490 -24.94 -20.81 17.15
N GLY A 491 -24.63 -19.54 16.87
CA GLY A 491 -23.92 -18.67 17.81
C GLY A 491 -22.45 -19.07 18.01
N LYS A 492 -21.82 -19.67 17.00
CA LYS A 492 -20.41 -20.13 17.03
C LYS A 492 -19.60 -19.51 15.92
N ILE A 493 -18.30 -19.36 16.15
CA ILE A 493 -17.37 -18.88 15.11
C ILE A 493 -16.98 -20.06 14.20
N GLY A 494 -17.07 -19.84 12.89
CA GLY A 494 -16.75 -20.82 11.87
C GLY A 494 -15.25 -20.92 11.60
N ASN A 495 -14.77 -22.14 11.35
CA ASN A 495 -13.37 -22.39 10.99
C ASN A 495 -13.21 -22.43 9.46
N GLY A 496 -12.73 -21.32 8.88
CA GLY A 496 -12.41 -21.17 7.46
C GLY A 496 -10.96 -21.49 7.10
N THR A 497 -10.20 -22.17 7.97
CA THR A 497 -8.76 -22.44 7.73
C THR A 497 -8.54 -23.18 6.40
N PRO A 498 -7.60 -22.73 5.55
CA PRO A 498 -7.28 -23.43 4.31
C PRO A 498 -6.84 -24.87 4.53
N PHE A 499 -7.19 -25.75 3.58
CA PHE A 499 -6.87 -27.19 3.61
C PHE A 499 -7.53 -27.97 4.76
N ASN A 500 -8.65 -27.47 5.29
CA ASN A 500 -9.47 -28.25 6.20
C ASN A 500 -10.28 -29.33 5.46
N ASN A 501 -10.83 -30.29 6.21
CA ASN A 501 -11.69 -31.35 5.66
C ASN A 501 -13.18 -30.94 5.61
N LEU A 502 -13.51 -29.65 5.78
CA LEU A 502 -14.88 -29.18 5.82
C LEU A 502 -15.44 -29.11 4.41
N ARG A 503 -16.50 -29.88 4.15
CA ARG A 503 -17.15 -29.91 2.84
C ARG A 503 -18.38 -29.01 2.82
N PRO A 504 -18.63 -28.24 1.73
CA PRO A 504 -19.82 -27.38 1.62
C PRO A 504 -21.14 -28.12 1.81
N GLU A 505 -21.21 -29.40 1.42
CA GLU A 505 -22.39 -30.24 1.59
C GLU A 505 -22.75 -30.45 3.06
N GLN A 506 -21.75 -30.59 3.94
CA GLN A 506 -21.96 -30.76 5.38
C GLN A 506 -22.56 -29.50 6.00
N ILE A 507 -22.10 -28.32 5.57
CA ILE A 507 -22.68 -27.03 5.98
C ILE A 507 -24.15 -26.95 5.54
N GLY A 508 -24.45 -27.40 4.32
CA GLY A 508 -25.81 -27.43 3.79
C GLY A 508 -26.75 -28.39 4.52
N GLU A 509 -26.25 -29.53 5.01
CA GLU A 509 -27.03 -30.46 5.84
C GLU A 509 -27.37 -29.88 7.21
N GLU A 510 -26.42 -29.17 7.85
CA GLU A 510 -26.69 -28.47 9.12
C GLU A 510 -27.68 -27.32 8.93
N LEU A 511 -27.56 -26.52 7.84
CA LEU A 511 -28.53 -25.47 7.52
C LEU A 511 -29.95 -26.00 7.35
N LYS A 512 -30.11 -27.20 6.76
CA LYS A 512 -31.40 -27.88 6.65
C LYS A 512 -32.02 -28.21 8.00
N ARG A 513 -31.21 -28.52 9.04
CA ARG A 513 -31.72 -28.78 10.39
C ARG A 513 -32.37 -27.54 11.01
N PHE A 514 -31.91 -26.36 10.62
CA PHE A 514 -32.49 -25.07 11.03
C PHE A 514 -33.64 -24.61 10.11
N GLY A 515 -34.09 -25.43 9.16
CA GLY A 515 -35.20 -25.10 8.26
C GLY A 515 -34.81 -24.24 7.04
N PHE A 516 -33.52 -23.97 6.85
CA PHE A 516 -33.03 -23.24 5.67
C PHE A 516 -32.72 -24.20 4.50
N GLN A 517 -32.74 -23.67 3.29
CA GLN A 517 -32.32 -24.43 2.11
C GLN A 517 -30.82 -24.76 2.19
N SER A 518 -30.41 -25.97 1.79
CA SER A 518 -29.02 -26.42 1.91
C SER A 518 -28.02 -25.61 1.08
N ARG A 519 -28.50 -24.90 0.05
CA ARG A 519 -27.67 -24.03 -0.80
C ARG A 519 -27.59 -22.59 -0.31
N GLY A 520 -28.21 -22.26 0.83
CA GLY A 520 -28.25 -20.91 1.38
C GLY A 520 -29.15 -19.93 0.59
N CYS A 521 -29.86 -20.41 -0.44
CA CYS A 521 -30.81 -19.60 -1.18
C CYS A 521 -32.14 -19.46 -0.44
N GLU A 522 -32.74 -18.28 -0.52
CA GLU A 522 -34.04 -17.97 0.08
C GLU A 522 -34.95 -17.27 -0.94
N LEU A 523 -36.26 -17.41 -0.74
CA LEU A 523 -37.24 -16.59 -1.44
C LEU A 523 -37.20 -15.17 -0.88
N MET A 524 -37.05 -14.18 -1.75
CA MET A 524 -37.06 -12.76 -1.39
C MET A 524 -38.17 -12.02 -2.11
N PHE A 525 -38.59 -10.89 -1.55
CA PHE A 525 -39.62 -10.01 -2.09
C PHE A 525 -39.00 -8.70 -2.58
N ASN A 526 -39.58 -8.14 -3.63
CA ASN A 526 -39.17 -6.85 -4.16
C ASN A 526 -39.62 -5.72 -3.21
N GLY A 527 -38.69 -4.85 -2.79
CA GLY A 527 -38.99 -3.74 -1.87
C GLY A 527 -39.99 -2.72 -2.42
N TRP A 528 -40.07 -2.53 -3.73
CA TRP A 528 -40.97 -1.54 -4.34
C TRP A 528 -42.41 -2.04 -4.53
N THR A 529 -42.57 -3.30 -4.92
CA THR A 529 -43.88 -3.86 -5.29
C THR A 529 -44.44 -4.81 -4.25
N GLY A 530 -43.60 -5.35 -3.36
CA GLY A 530 -43.96 -6.41 -2.43
C GLY A 530 -44.17 -7.78 -3.09
N HIS A 531 -44.02 -7.90 -4.41
CA HIS A 531 -44.14 -9.18 -5.10
C HIS A 531 -42.91 -10.07 -4.86
N PRO A 532 -43.09 -11.41 -4.78
CA PRO A 532 -41.96 -12.33 -4.69
C PRO A 532 -41.09 -12.24 -5.94
N LEU A 533 -39.77 -12.31 -5.76
CA LEU A 533 -38.83 -12.45 -6.87
C LEU A 533 -38.98 -13.84 -7.49
N GLU A 534 -38.86 -13.93 -8.81
CA GLU A 534 -39.00 -15.20 -9.54
C GLU A 534 -37.85 -16.18 -9.26
N ALA A 535 -36.69 -15.68 -8.86
CA ALA A 535 -35.50 -16.47 -8.56
C ALA A 535 -35.21 -16.49 -7.05
N GLU A 536 -34.75 -17.64 -6.55
CA GLU A 536 -34.20 -17.74 -5.21
C GLU A 536 -32.85 -17.02 -5.13
N VAL A 537 -32.62 -16.29 -4.04
CA VAL A 537 -31.45 -15.44 -3.87
C VAL A 537 -30.54 -16.05 -2.81
N CYS A 538 -29.25 -16.19 -3.12
CA CYS A 538 -28.26 -16.59 -2.13
C CYS A 538 -28.01 -15.43 -1.17
N ILE A 539 -28.34 -15.64 0.11
CA ILE A 539 -28.18 -14.66 1.18
C ILE A 539 -27.42 -15.29 2.35
N GLY A 540 -26.41 -14.58 2.86
CA GLY A 540 -25.60 -15.03 3.99
C GLY A 540 -24.66 -13.95 4.52
N ALA A 541 -24.01 -14.25 5.64
CA ALA A 541 -23.13 -13.32 6.33
C ALA A 541 -21.69 -13.50 5.85
N VAL A 542 -21.05 -12.40 5.43
CA VAL A 542 -19.68 -12.38 4.91
C VAL A 542 -18.94 -11.20 5.51
N HIS A 543 -17.64 -11.33 5.74
CA HIS A 543 -16.85 -10.23 6.28
C HIS A 543 -16.34 -9.30 5.16
N TYR A 544 -16.70 -8.02 5.24
CA TYR A 544 -16.30 -6.99 4.27
C TYR A 544 -15.39 -5.93 4.90
N GLN A 545 -14.53 -5.38 4.06
CA GLN A 545 -13.54 -4.38 4.42
C GLN A 545 -13.78 -3.07 3.66
N ARG A 546 -13.79 -1.95 4.38
CA ARG A 546 -13.69 -0.62 3.76
C ARG A 546 -12.22 -0.32 3.43
N LEU A 547 -11.92 0.07 2.20
CA LEU A 547 -10.56 0.40 1.78
C LEU A 547 -10.28 1.90 1.96
N ARG A 548 -9.03 2.26 2.25
CA ARG A 548 -8.60 3.66 2.48
C ARG A 548 -8.88 4.65 1.32
N HIS A 549 -9.04 4.14 0.10
CA HIS A 549 -9.16 4.96 -1.10
C HIS A 549 -10.59 5.45 -1.30
N CYS A 550 -10.96 6.49 -0.54
CA CYS A 550 -12.27 7.14 -0.59
C CYS A 550 -12.41 8.04 -1.84
N ALA A 551 -13.63 8.22 -2.33
CA ALA A 551 -13.91 9.04 -3.53
C ALA A 551 -13.58 10.53 -3.29
N LEU A 552 -13.96 11.06 -2.13
CA LEU A 552 -13.69 12.44 -1.71
C LEU A 552 -12.19 12.80 -1.75
N ASP A 553 -11.31 11.82 -1.53
CA ASP A 553 -9.87 12.02 -1.60
C ASP A 553 -9.29 11.98 -3.03
N LYS A 554 -10.12 11.76 -4.04
CA LYS A 554 -9.70 11.65 -5.44
C LYS A 554 -10.35 12.69 -6.35
N VAL A 555 -11.51 13.22 -5.99
CA VAL A 555 -12.12 14.31 -6.74
C VAL A 555 -11.12 15.47 -6.81
N HIS A 556 -10.86 15.91 -8.04
CA HIS A 556 -9.93 16.99 -8.35
C HIS A 556 -10.42 17.72 -9.60
N ALA A 557 -10.51 19.05 -9.50
CA ALA A 557 -10.89 19.91 -10.58
C ALA A 557 -10.03 21.17 -10.55
N ARG A 558 -9.68 21.68 -11.74
CA ARG A 558 -8.95 22.93 -11.90
C ARG A 558 -9.52 23.70 -13.08
N SER A 559 -9.84 24.96 -12.84
CA SER A 559 -10.14 25.95 -13.88
C SER A 559 -8.87 26.74 -14.23
N ARG A 560 -8.45 27.65 -13.33
CA ARG A 560 -7.17 28.37 -13.36
C ARG A 560 -6.46 28.21 -12.02
N GLY A 561 -5.14 28.25 -12.01
CA GLY A 561 -4.38 28.04 -10.79
C GLY A 561 -2.92 28.41 -10.94
N ALA A 562 -2.15 28.14 -9.88
CA ALA A 562 -0.72 28.40 -9.88
C ALA A 562 -0.01 27.64 -11.02
N VAL A 563 1.06 28.25 -11.50
CA VAL A 563 1.96 27.70 -12.50
C VAL A 563 3.35 27.56 -11.90
N GLN A 564 4.13 26.61 -12.42
CA GLN A 564 5.52 26.46 -12.05
C GLN A 564 6.31 27.69 -12.52
N LEU A 565 7.28 28.13 -11.73
CA LEU A 565 8.04 29.35 -12.03
C LEU A 565 8.88 29.21 -13.32
N ILE A 566 9.51 28.04 -13.51
CA ILE A 566 10.42 27.78 -14.63
C ILE A 566 9.63 27.61 -15.94
N THR A 567 8.72 26.64 -15.99
CA THR A 567 8.02 26.26 -17.23
C THR A 567 6.79 27.11 -17.51
N ARG A 568 6.29 27.86 -16.51
CA ARG A 568 4.98 28.55 -16.53
C ARG A 568 3.78 27.63 -16.84
N GLN A 569 3.97 26.31 -16.74
CA GLN A 569 2.91 25.33 -16.89
C GLN A 569 2.18 25.12 -15.56
N PRO A 570 0.92 24.63 -15.59
CA PRO A 570 0.19 24.22 -14.40
C PRO A 570 1.02 23.38 -13.42
N VAL A 571 1.01 23.73 -12.13
CA VAL A 571 1.67 22.90 -11.09
C VAL A 571 1.08 21.51 -11.03
N GLU A 572 1.83 20.55 -10.51
CA GLU A 572 1.35 19.17 -10.30
C GLU A 572 0.74 18.99 -8.90
N GLY A 573 -0.19 18.04 -8.80
CA GLY A 573 -0.73 17.55 -7.54
C GLY A 573 -1.98 18.28 -7.04
N ARG A 574 -2.95 17.50 -6.58
CA ARG A 574 -4.23 18.00 -6.05
C ARG A 574 -4.09 18.97 -4.89
N SER A 575 -3.19 18.68 -3.94
CA SER A 575 -2.97 19.50 -2.74
C SER A 575 -2.49 20.92 -3.06
N ARG A 576 -2.00 21.16 -4.28
CA ARG A 576 -1.53 22.46 -4.79
C ARG A 576 -2.49 23.07 -5.82
N GLY A 577 -3.68 22.50 -6.02
CA GLY A 577 -4.58 22.91 -7.11
C GLY A 577 -3.98 22.68 -8.50
N GLY A 578 -3.20 21.60 -8.64
CA GLY A 578 -2.46 21.29 -9.86
C GLY A 578 -3.32 20.97 -11.07
N GLY A 579 -2.72 21.00 -12.27
CA GLY A 579 -3.39 20.63 -13.52
C GLY A 579 -3.51 19.12 -13.71
N LEU A 580 -4.37 18.72 -14.65
CA LEU A 580 -4.37 17.36 -15.20
C LEU A 580 -3.44 17.31 -16.40
N ARG A 581 -2.70 16.20 -16.53
CA ARG A 581 -1.77 16.01 -17.63
C ARG A 581 -2.54 15.60 -18.89
N VAL A 582 -2.32 16.35 -19.97
CA VAL A 582 -2.64 15.91 -21.34
C VAL A 582 -1.33 15.42 -21.94
N GLY A 583 -1.20 14.11 -22.09
CA GLY A 583 0.00 13.46 -22.60
C GLY A 583 -0.01 13.31 -24.11
N GLU A 584 0.98 12.56 -24.59
CA GLU A 584 1.14 12.25 -26.00
C GLU A 584 -0.03 11.41 -26.54
N MET A 585 -0.46 10.40 -25.79
CA MET A 585 -1.56 9.52 -26.20
C MET A 585 -2.87 10.29 -26.33
N GLU A 586 -3.16 11.19 -25.39
CA GLU A 586 -4.37 12.02 -25.47
C GLU A 586 -4.33 12.98 -26.66
N ARG A 587 -3.15 13.56 -26.97
CA ARG A 587 -2.95 14.36 -28.18
C ARG A 587 -3.24 13.54 -29.44
N ASP A 588 -2.72 12.32 -29.52
CA ASP A 588 -2.86 11.47 -30.69
C ASP A 588 -4.32 11.06 -30.92
N CYS A 589 -5.09 10.82 -29.85
CA CYS A 589 -6.54 10.63 -29.94
C CYS A 589 -7.24 11.85 -30.55
N MET A 590 -6.89 13.07 -30.11
CA MET A 590 -7.48 14.30 -30.67
C MET A 590 -7.10 14.50 -32.14
N LEU A 591 -5.87 14.14 -32.53
CA LEU A 591 -5.40 14.20 -33.91
C LEU A 591 -6.16 13.20 -34.79
N ALA A 592 -6.38 11.98 -34.31
CA ALA A 592 -7.14 10.95 -35.01
C ALA A 592 -8.59 11.39 -35.31
N HIS A 593 -9.20 12.15 -34.40
CA HIS A 593 -10.52 12.77 -34.61
C HIS A 593 -10.50 14.02 -35.50
N GLY A 594 -9.33 14.53 -35.89
CA GLY A 594 -9.20 15.79 -36.63
C GLY A 594 -9.58 17.03 -35.81
N ALA A 595 -9.55 16.94 -34.47
CA ALA A 595 -10.01 17.98 -33.57
C ALA A 595 -8.96 19.10 -33.33
N THR A 596 -8.46 19.70 -34.41
CA THR A 596 -7.34 20.68 -34.39
C THR A 596 -7.61 21.87 -33.45
N SER A 597 -8.84 22.38 -33.41
CA SER A 597 -9.23 23.48 -32.52
C SER A 597 -9.13 23.10 -31.03
N VAL A 598 -9.45 21.85 -30.68
CA VAL A 598 -9.37 21.34 -29.31
C VAL A 598 -7.91 21.19 -28.89
N ILE A 599 -7.06 20.69 -29.80
CA ILE A 599 -5.61 20.57 -29.55
C ILE A 599 -5.00 21.95 -29.28
N LEU A 600 -5.32 22.94 -30.13
CA LEU A 600 -4.84 24.31 -29.95
C LEU A 600 -5.35 24.92 -28.64
N ASP A 601 -6.57 24.62 -28.22
CA ASP A 601 -7.08 25.08 -26.92
C ASP A 601 -6.32 24.42 -25.75
N ARG A 602 -6.20 23.08 -25.76
CA ARG A 602 -5.66 22.32 -24.63
C ARG A 602 -4.15 22.42 -24.47
N LEU A 603 -3.38 22.30 -25.56
CA LEU A 603 -1.92 22.31 -25.50
C LEU A 603 -1.31 23.71 -25.52
N PHE A 604 -2.07 24.72 -25.95
CA PHE A 604 -1.52 26.07 -26.11
C PHE A 604 -2.28 27.11 -25.27
N LYS A 605 -3.56 27.38 -25.53
CA LYS A 605 -4.30 28.45 -24.85
C LYS A 605 -4.47 28.22 -23.34
N GLN A 606 -4.76 27.00 -22.92
CA GLN A 606 -5.03 26.65 -21.52
C GLN A 606 -3.78 26.22 -20.73
N SER A 607 -2.62 26.13 -21.38
CA SER A 607 -1.37 25.64 -20.79
C SER A 607 -0.38 26.77 -20.55
N ASP A 608 0.32 27.20 -21.60
CA ASP A 608 1.49 28.07 -21.52
C ASP A 608 1.56 29.06 -22.70
N GLU A 609 0.43 29.62 -23.14
CA GLU A 609 0.39 30.69 -24.14
C GLU A 609 1.30 31.85 -23.70
N PHE A 610 2.33 32.13 -24.51
CA PHE A 610 3.27 33.20 -24.27
C PHE A 610 3.42 34.06 -25.52
N GLU A 611 3.61 35.35 -25.31
CA GLU A 611 3.75 36.31 -26.38
C GLU A 611 5.16 36.88 -26.37
N CYS A 612 5.82 36.85 -27.53
CA CYS A 612 7.17 37.36 -27.70
C CYS A 612 7.34 38.06 -29.04
N TYR A 613 8.46 38.77 -29.16
CA TYR A 613 8.88 39.40 -30.40
C TYR A 613 9.96 38.56 -31.07
N ILE A 614 9.87 38.38 -32.37
CA ILE A 614 10.85 37.62 -33.16
C ILE A 614 11.35 38.52 -34.30
N CYS A 615 12.67 38.59 -34.47
CA CYS A 615 13.27 39.41 -35.51
C CYS A 615 13.03 38.80 -36.90
N ARG A 616 12.51 39.61 -37.83
CA ARG A 616 12.26 39.19 -39.24
C ARG A 616 13.55 38.82 -39.98
N SER A 617 14.68 39.41 -39.62
CA SER A 617 15.97 39.20 -40.32
C SER A 617 16.75 37.99 -39.81
N CYS A 618 16.94 37.85 -38.50
CA CYS A 618 17.76 36.76 -37.94
C CYS A 618 16.95 35.59 -37.36
N GLY A 619 15.64 35.75 -37.14
CA GLY A 619 14.76 34.74 -36.57
C GLY A 619 14.95 34.49 -35.07
N LEU A 620 15.75 35.30 -34.38
CA LEU A 620 15.95 35.18 -32.92
C LEU A 620 14.86 35.94 -32.15
N ILE A 621 14.60 35.46 -30.93
CA ILE A 621 13.69 36.13 -29.99
C ILE A 621 14.30 37.47 -29.59
N GLY A 622 13.53 38.54 -29.72
CA GLY A 622 13.89 39.91 -29.33
C GLY A 622 13.56 40.20 -27.87
N GLU A 623 14.22 41.23 -27.34
CA GLU A 623 14.05 41.71 -25.98
C GLU A 623 13.15 42.94 -25.95
N HIS A 624 12.46 43.11 -24.83
CA HIS A 624 11.74 44.34 -24.55
C HIS A 624 12.68 45.29 -23.82
N LEU A 625 12.77 46.55 -24.26
CA LEU A 625 13.67 47.56 -23.68
C LEU A 625 13.01 48.40 -22.59
N ASP A 626 11.68 48.45 -22.53
CA ASP A 626 10.93 49.24 -21.54
C ASP A 626 10.19 48.33 -20.56
N ASP A 627 10.44 48.52 -19.27
CA ASP A 627 9.66 47.91 -18.16
C ASP A 627 8.47 48.79 -17.73
N SER A 628 8.29 49.97 -18.34
CA SER A 628 7.27 50.93 -17.92
C SER A 628 5.92 50.65 -18.60
N GLN A 629 4.94 50.21 -17.82
CA GLN A 629 3.54 50.07 -18.23
C GLN A 629 2.85 51.44 -18.44
N VAL A 630 3.43 52.32 -19.25
CA VAL A 630 2.78 53.59 -19.61
C VAL A 630 1.84 53.32 -20.78
N VAL A 631 0.54 53.31 -20.48
CA VAL A 631 -0.54 53.12 -21.46
C VAL A 631 -0.45 54.23 -22.52
N GLY A 632 -0.12 53.86 -23.77
CA GLY A 632 -0.16 54.77 -24.93
C GLY A 632 1.14 54.93 -25.72
N MET A 633 2.27 54.36 -25.30
CA MET A 633 3.52 54.35 -26.10
C MET A 633 3.73 53.03 -26.85
N HIS A 634 4.31 53.11 -28.05
CA HIS A 634 4.69 51.92 -28.82
C HIS A 634 5.82 51.16 -28.09
N PRO A 635 5.73 49.83 -27.95
CA PRO A 635 6.70 49.04 -27.21
C PRO A 635 8.08 49.13 -27.87
N ARG A 636 9.11 49.59 -27.14
CA ARG A 636 10.49 49.55 -27.61
C ARG A 636 11.01 48.12 -27.52
N VAL A 637 11.33 47.55 -28.67
CA VAL A 637 11.78 46.17 -28.82
C VAL A 637 13.10 46.15 -29.58
N PHE A 638 14.01 45.27 -29.16
CA PHE A 638 15.37 45.21 -29.68
C PHE A 638 15.82 43.78 -29.96
N CYS A 639 16.51 43.60 -31.07
CA CYS A 639 17.16 42.33 -31.39
C CYS A 639 18.66 42.42 -31.12
N ARG A 640 19.19 41.63 -30.18
CA ARG A 640 20.64 41.56 -29.91
C ARG A 640 21.47 41.09 -31.11
N GLY A 641 20.92 40.17 -31.90
CA GLY A 641 21.63 39.60 -33.06
C GLY A 641 21.83 40.61 -34.19
N CYS A 642 20.76 41.33 -34.57
CA CYS A 642 20.80 42.31 -35.67
C CYS A 642 21.10 43.73 -35.21
N ARG A 643 21.02 44.02 -33.91
CA ARG A 643 21.13 45.37 -33.31
C ARG A 643 20.14 46.37 -33.90
N LEU A 644 18.96 45.89 -34.31
CA LEU A 644 17.88 46.72 -34.85
C LEU A 644 16.78 46.89 -33.79
N GLU A 645 16.24 48.10 -33.72
CA GLU A 645 15.12 48.49 -32.86
C GLU A 645 13.84 48.66 -33.68
N GLY A 646 12.69 48.46 -33.02
CA GLY A 646 11.39 48.86 -33.54
C GLY A 646 10.53 47.71 -34.07
N THR A 647 9.22 47.96 -34.06
CA THR A 647 8.17 46.99 -34.43
C THR A 647 8.13 46.65 -35.92
N ALA A 648 8.79 47.44 -36.77
CA ALA A 648 8.94 47.13 -38.20
C ALA A 648 9.84 45.90 -38.44
N HIS A 649 10.88 45.70 -37.61
CA HIS A 649 11.84 44.61 -37.74
C HIS A 649 11.54 43.41 -36.84
N LEU A 650 10.68 43.58 -35.84
CA LEU A 650 10.33 42.58 -34.84
C LEU A 650 8.83 42.29 -34.91
N ALA A 651 8.47 41.08 -35.32
CA ALA A 651 7.07 40.67 -35.39
C ALA A 651 6.62 40.08 -34.06
N ARG A 652 5.40 40.41 -33.66
CA ARG A 652 4.73 39.89 -32.46
C ARG A 652 4.14 38.51 -32.77
N VAL A 653 4.59 37.49 -32.05
CA VAL A 653 4.20 36.09 -32.26
C VAL A 653 3.78 35.48 -30.92
N ARG A 654 2.75 34.63 -30.96
CA ARG A 654 2.33 33.85 -29.81
C ARG A 654 2.83 32.41 -29.98
N LEU A 655 3.53 31.90 -28.98
CA LEU A 655 4.12 30.56 -28.96
C LEU A 655 4.10 29.99 -27.53
N PRO A 656 4.15 28.66 -27.34
CA PRO A 656 4.20 28.08 -26.02
C PRO A 656 5.44 28.57 -25.25
N TYR A 657 5.31 28.91 -23.97
CA TYR A 657 6.45 29.33 -23.15
C TYR A 657 7.55 28.26 -23.13
N SER A 658 7.16 26.98 -23.15
CA SER A 658 8.07 25.85 -23.32
C SER A 658 8.95 25.95 -24.58
N MET A 659 8.41 26.43 -25.71
CA MET A 659 9.17 26.66 -26.95
C MET A 659 10.17 27.82 -26.80
N LYS A 660 9.79 28.89 -26.07
CA LYS A 660 10.72 29.98 -25.72
C LYS A 660 11.88 29.45 -24.88
N LEU A 661 11.57 28.63 -23.87
CA LEU A 661 12.58 28.03 -22.99
C LEU A 661 13.52 27.12 -23.78
N LEU A 662 12.99 26.27 -24.67
CA LEU A 662 13.80 25.45 -25.58
C LEU A 662 14.75 26.29 -26.44
N ALA A 663 14.26 27.41 -27.00
CA ALA A 663 15.10 28.32 -27.79
C ALA A 663 16.25 28.93 -26.96
N GLN A 664 16.01 29.24 -25.69
CA GLN A 664 17.01 29.79 -24.78
C GLN A 664 18.03 28.72 -24.34
N GLU A 665 17.58 27.51 -24.02
CA GLU A 665 18.44 26.38 -23.66
C GLU A 665 19.34 25.96 -24.84
N CYS A 666 18.78 25.88 -26.05
CA CYS A 666 19.57 25.65 -27.27
C CYS A 666 20.60 26.78 -27.46
N GLY A 667 20.23 28.03 -27.22
CA GLY A 667 21.16 29.16 -27.24
C GLY A 667 22.32 29.00 -26.26
N GLY A 668 22.06 28.48 -25.05
CA GLY A 668 23.09 28.14 -24.06
C GLY A 668 24.04 27.02 -24.52
N LEU A 669 23.56 26.12 -25.39
CA LEU A 669 24.36 25.08 -26.05
C LEU A 669 25.02 25.57 -27.35
N ASN A 670 24.97 26.87 -27.65
CA ASN A 670 25.43 27.47 -28.92
C ASN A 670 24.69 26.98 -30.17
N ILE A 671 23.45 26.48 -30.00
CA ILE A 671 22.55 26.09 -31.09
C ILE A 671 21.52 27.20 -31.31
N ALA A 672 21.57 27.86 -32.46
CA ALA A 672 20.66 28.95 -32.78
C ALA A 672 19.35 28.45 -33.43
N LEU A 673 18.26 28.41 -32.66
CA LEU A 673 16.91 28.17 -33.19
C LEU A 673 16.35 29.46 -33.83
N ARG A 674 16.21 29.46 -35.16
CA ARG A 674 15.76 30.63 -35.95
C ARG A 674 14.34 30.43 -36.45
N PHE A 675 13.43 31.31 -36.03
CA PHE A 675 12.04 31.33 -36.48
C PHE A 675 11.89 32.14 -37.77
N ARG A 676 11.33 31.53 -38.82
CA ARG A 676 10.95 32.24 -40.05
C ARG A 676 9.48 32.65 -39.95
N ILE A 677 9.21 33.93 -40.18
CA ILE A 677 7.87 34.50 -40.01
C ILE A 677 7.31 34.83 -41.39
N GLU A 678 6.10 34.36 -41.65
CA GLU A 678 5.35 34.66 -42.87
C GLU A 678 4.10 35.47 -42.51
N ASP A 679 3.85 36.56 -43.23
CA ASP A 679 2.65 37.38 -43.01
C ASP A 679 1.41 36.64 -43.54
N LYS A 680 0.33 36.65 -42.75
CA LYS A 680 -0.91 35.88 -42.99
C LYS A 680 -1.60 36.13 -44.35
N GLY A 681 -1.24 37.19 -45.07
CA GLY A 681 -1.84 37.58 -46.36
C GLY A 681 -1.22 36.97 -47.62
N ASN A 682 -0.05 36.32 -47.54
CA ASN A 682 0.70 35.87 -48.73
C ASN A 682 0.61 34.36 -49.02
N ARG A 683 -0.35 33.63 -48.44
CA ARG A 683 -0.62 32.24 -48.83
C ARG A 683 -1.39 32.21 -50.16
N THR A 684 -0.67 32.37 -51.28
CA THR A 684 -1.14 31.79 -52.55
C THR A 684 -1.28 30.29 -52.33
N ALA A 685 -2.49 29.77 -52.54
CA ALA A 685 -2.84 28.37 -52.37
C ALA A 685 -1.85 27.46 -53.13
N GLY A 686 -1.07 26.71 -52.37
CA GLY A 686 -0.27 25.58 -52.82
C GLY A 686 -0.47 24.46 -51.81
N LEU A 687 -1.62 23.78 -51.93
CA LEU A 687 -1.80 22.41 -51.48
C LEU A 687 -1.79 21.54 -52.73
#